data_AF-A0A402CVM6-F1
#
_entry.id   AF-A0A402CVM6-F1
#
_cell.length_a   1.000
_cell.length_b   1.000
_cell.length_c   1.000
_cell.angle_alpha   90.00
_cell.angle_beta   90.00
_cell.angle_gamma   90.00
#
_symmetry.space_group_name_H-M   'P 1'
#
loop_
_entity.id
_entity.type
_entity.pdbx_description
1 polymer ?
#
loop_
_entity_poly.entity_id
_entity_poly.type
_entity_poly.pdbx_seq_one_letter_code
_entity_poly.pdbx_strand_id
1 'polypeptide(L)'
;MNHGEEGDALDNVAYGWTRPNPARSYSEIWWGTIEATQGTWNQAVINNYGANALQWPGGSSRTLRVLDGIPSWQSNNPSVWGSDWTNYVTKVVQTLRAAPYNIQYYQIWNEAYSPASSFWPDGSWADYFNYVLNPTGQLIHQLGGKAVYGGYPSTPTSSVQEYVNQLDTYNAWGNIDVLDMHYYNAWHMDSLRKAANSRGYSKLAIWQTECGWTYDQVYVANNYPRTLYWGLSNQWNAADKYKLFYFVRDGSDNRSIYNGSTLTFHGQQLKELGLLFGGGTIAAYPGVKTSIAGLSGADPVPTNRSIETFSVGNNIIAAVHLAPADYNNNANVTLTFPFPLSQVTTAERVDLTGNRVNLTATGGAATTSVTVATHDASGSSALSWNGGAVSNSEPSTFYVVLTTAGARQANVPYSGGAAAIPGVFDACNYNTGGQNVGYNVASVNGTANSYRPDGVDLETTSDAAGGYDIGWAAAGQWFKYTVNVATAGTYAVTFRVAAPSAVTNAFHLTSSAGSAATGEVSIPASGGYQNWTTVTANITLAAGSQALTLTQDNPGWNFRWMGFGPNKAPFGGTPAAVPGVVEAENYDTGGQGIAYNQTVNGGQTAYRADNNSAVGADASASNGYCVGSSNAGQWLRYTVNVASGGAYTLGFRASSGATGGRFHLQDERGNNLTGTVNIPSTGGWSTYTTVSVSGVNLTPGLHVFTLMEDTSGFNIDSITFTAPLPIGHRIALYSPTAGYYVSTDQTDSTYLKASLAASPSTWEYFDVRDAGSGNIALLSEQTGKYVSVDMNQSSRVLRADLGTTIGAWEPFKWVSLGGSNVALQATIDSDYVSYNPNDVKRLEAQWATSPGDWETFSWMDLGLH
;
A
#
# COMPACT_ATOMS: atom_id res chain seq x y z
N MET A 1 -21.69 -4.94 -42.55
CA MET A 1 -22.33 -4.61 -43.85
C MET A 1 -23.59 -5.44 -43.94
N ASN A 2 -24.81 -4.92 -44.12
CA ASN A 2 -25.25 -3.81 -44.97
C ASN A 2 -25.58 -2.49 -44.26
N HIS A 3 -25.32 -1.40 -45.00
CA HIS A 3 -25.88 -0.04 -44.92
C HIS A 3 -26.50 0.45 -43.61
N GLY A 4 -25.81 1.40 -42.97
CA GLY A 4 -26.41 2.32 -42.01
C GLY A 4 -26.16 1.93 -40.56
N GLU A 5 -25.49 2.86 -39.86
CA GLU A 5 -25.50 3.05 -38.40
C GLU A 5 -24.59 2.14 -37.55
N GLU A 6 -23.86 2.82 -36.66
CA GLU A 6 -23.07 2.33 -35.51
C GLU A 6 -21.68 1.70 -35.83
N GLY A 7 -20.55 2.18 -35.31
CA GLY A 7 -20.27 3.25 -34.35
C GLY A 7 -18.78 3.62 -34.39
N ASP A 8 -18.49 4.82 -33.92
CA ASP A 8 -17.14 5.33 -33.69
C ASP A 8 -16.35 4.46 -32.70
N ALA A 9 -15.04 4.38 -32.93
CA ALA A 9 -14.00 4.01 -31.95
C ALA A 9 -14.02 2.57 -31.38
N LEU A 10 -13.37 1.64 -32.09
CA LEU A 10 -12.49 0.70 -31.43
C LEU A 10 -11.05 1.15 -31.62
N ASP A 11 -10.63 1.99 -30.70
CA ASP A 11 -9.27 2.50 -30.71
C ASP A 11 -8.26 1.36 -30.39
N ASN A 12 -8.65 0.30 -29.65
CA ASN A 12 -7.75 -0.80 -29.22
C ASN A 12 -8.06 -2.22 -29.79
N VAL A 13 -9.03 -2.38 -30.69
CA VAL A 13 -9.36 -3.67 -31.33
C VAL A 13 -9.67 -3.44 -32.80
N ALA A 14 -8.70 -3.66 -33.69
CA ALA A 14 -8.89 -3.40 -35.11
C ALA A 14 -9.64 -4.57 -35.78
N TYR A 15 -10.88 -4.32 -36.22
CA TYR A 15 -11.57 -5.23 -37.14
C TYR A 15 -10.75 -5.43 -38.41
N GLY A 16 -10.53 -6.71 -38.73
CA GLY A 16 -9.77 -7.14 -39.90
C GLY A 16 -10.26 -6.52 -41.19
N TRP A 17 -9.35 -6.50 -42.16
CA TRP A 17 -9.49 -6.19 -43.58
C TRP A 17 -10.93 -6.32 -44.13
N THR A 18 -11.74 -5.27 -44.04
CA THR A 18 -13.04 -5.26 -44.71
C THR A 18 -12.86 -4.87 -46.17
N ARG A 19 -13.21 -5.78 -47.07
CA ARG A 19 -13.19 -5.58 -48.52
C ARG A 19 -14.20 -4.54 -48.98
N PRO A 20 -13.89 -3.91 -50.13
CA PRO A 20 -14.88 -3.61 -51.15
C PRO A 20 -14.82 -4.52 -52.39
N ASN A 21 -13.88 -5.47 -52.56
CA ASN A 21 -13.79 -6.25 -53.81
C ASN A 21 -13.05 -7.61 -53.73
N PRO A 22 -13.51 -8.67 -54.43
CA PRO A 22 -12.92 -10.01 -54.40
C PRO A 22 -11.53 -10.32 -54.97
N ALA A 23 -10.78 -9.35 -55.49
CA ALA A 23 -9.67 -9.70 -56.39
C ALA A 23 -8.24 -9.77 -55.79
N ARG A 24 -7.80 -8.96 -54.80
CA ARG A 24 -6.43 -9.02 -54.22
C ARG A 24 -6.39 -8.42 -52.80
N SER A 25 -5.40 -8.77 -51.98
CA SER A 25 -5.08 -8.11 -50.71
C SER A 25 -4.82 -6.61 -50.94
N TYR A 26 -5.75 -5.72 -50.58
CA TYR A 26 -5.63 -4.26 -50.78
C TYR A 26 -4.70 -3.56 -49.77
N SER A 27 -4.04 -4.36 -48.94
CA SER A 27 -3.10 -4.04 -47.86
C SER A 27 -1.69 -3.75 -48.36
N GLU A 28 -1.26 -4.66 -49.21
CA GLU A 28 0.10 -4.88 -49.66
C GLU A 28 0.30 -4.03 -50.89
N ILE A 29 1.14 -3.03 -50.70
CA ILE A 29 1.62 -2.19 -51.75
C ILE A 29 2.79 -2.95 -52.37
N TRP A 30 2.49 -3.69 -53.45
CA TRP A 30 3.49 -4.51 -54.14
C TRP A 30 4.32 -3.65 -55.08
N TRP A 31 5.62 -3.49 -54.79
CA TRP A 31 6.54 -2.64 -55.55
C TRP A 31 6.52 -2.98 -57.05
N GLY A 32 6.55 -4.28 -57.40
CA GLY A 32 6.51 -4.73 -58.79
C GLY A 32 5.23 -4.35 -59.57
N THR A 33 4.15 -3.97 -58.88
CA THR A 33 2.92 -3.48 -59.53
C THR A 33 2.99 -1.97 -59.78
N ILE A 34 3.73 -1.24 -58.94
CA ILE A 34 3.93 0.21 -59.05
C ILE A 34 5.05 0.55 -60.03
N GLU A 35 6.11 -0.27 -60.05
CA GLU A 35 7.27 -0.10 -60.91
C GLU A 35 7.59 -1.40 -61.63
N ALA A 36 6.70 -1.82 -62.54
CA ALA A 36 6.87 -3.05 -63.32
C ALA A 36 8.09 -3.00 -64.27
N THR A 37 8.57 -1.80 -64.60
CA THR A 37 9.79 -1.53 -65.37
C THR A 37 10.58 -0.45 -64.64
N GLN A 38 11.89 -0.64 -64.46
CA GLN A 38 12.76 0.30 -63.74
C GLN A 38 12.58 1.74 -64.25
N GLY A 39 12.39 2.67 -63.31
CA GLY A 39 12.17 4.10 -63.56
C GLY A 39 10.76 4.47 -64.02
N THR A 40 9.86 3.50 -64.28
CA THR A 40 8.51 3.75 -64.80
C THR A 40 7.46 3.53 -63.70
N TRP A 41 6.88 4.63 -63.21
CA TRP A 41 6.01 4.62 -62.04
C TRP A 41 4.52 4.70 -62.39
N ASN A 42 3.72 3.78 -61.86
CA ASN A 42 2.27 3.79 -61.99
C ASN A 42 1.60 4.54 -60.83
N GLN A 43 1.46 5.86 -60.97
CA GLN A 43 0.85 6.71 -59.94
C GLN A 43 -0.62 6.35 -59.67
N ALA A 44 -1.36 5.88 -60.68
CA ALA A 44 -2.77 5.52 -60.51
C ALA A 44 -2.94 4.33 -59.53
N VAL A 45 -1.99 3.37 -59.55
CA VAL A 45 -1.97 2.26 -58.60
C VAL A 45 -1.75 2.76 -57.17
N ILE A 46 -0.79 3.67 -56.95
CA ILE A 46 -0.54 4.27 -55.63
C ILE A 46 -1.80 4.99 -55.12
N ASN A 47 -2.42 5.82 -55.97
CA ASN A 47 -3.64 6.55 -55.63
C ASN A 47 -4.81 5.61 -55.30
N ASN A 48 -4.90 4.44 -55.95
CA ASN A 48 -5.93 3.44 -55.66
C ASN A 48 -5.76 2.85 -54.26
N TYR A 49 -4.54 2.58 -53.80
CA TYR A 49 -4.28 2.15 -52.41
C TYR A 49 -4.72 3.19 -51.37
N GLY A 50 -4.54 4.47 -51.69
CA GLY A 50 -5.03 5.60 -50.88
C GLY A 50 -6.55 5.72 -50.90
N ALA A 51 -7.18 5.64 -52.07
CA ALA A 51 -8.63 5.72 -52.22
C ALA A 51 -9.36 4.58 -51.48
N ASN A 52 -8.78 3.37 -51.48
CA ASN A 52 -9.31 2.25 -50.71
C ASN A 52 -9.23 2.49 -49.20
N ALA A 53 -8.23 3.26 -48.71
CA ALA A 53 -8.13 3.62 -47.29
C ALA A 53 -9.29 4.52 -46.85
N LEU A 54 -9.76 5.40 -47.74
CA LEU A 54 -10.84 6.35 -47.46
C LEU A 54 -12.21 5.68 -47.30
N GLN A 55 -12.36 4.44 -47.78
CA GLN A 55 -13.59 3.67 -47.62
C GLN A 55 -13.73 3.07 -46.22
N TRP A 56 -12.71 3.20 -45.37
CA TRP A 56 -12.74 2.68 -44.01
C TRP A 56 -13.56 3.59 -43.08
N PRO A 57 -14.55 3.07 -42.34
CA PRO A 57 -15.46 3.88 -41.51
C PRO A 57 -14.79 4.78 -40.46
N GLY A 58 -13.63 4.40 -39.93
CA GLY A 58 -12.88 5.24 -38.98
C GLY A 58 -11.83 6.16 -39.62
N GLY A 59 -11.86 6.33 -40.94
CA GLY A 59 -10.96 7.20 -41.69
C GLY A 59 -9.59 6.57 -42.03
N SER A 60 -8.95 7.10 -43.07
CA SER A 60 -7.73 6.55 -43.65
C SER A 60 -6.47 6.69 -42.77
N SER A 61 -6.46 7.62 -41.81
CA SER A 61 -5.34 7.83 -40.88
C SER A 61 -5.08 6.65 -39.93
N ARG A 62 -6.06 5.74 -39.81
CA ARG A 62 -6.01 4.57 -38.93
C ARG A 62 -5.72 3.26 -39.66
N THR A 63 -5.39 3.34 -40.94
CA THR A 63 -5.09 2.17 -41.79
C THR A 63 -3.59 1.84 -41.78
N LEU A 64 -3.27 0.54 -41.85
CA LEU A 64 -1.93 0.03 -42.07
C LEU A 64 -1.73 -0.24 -43.57
N ARG A 65 -0.54 0.10 -44.09
CA ARG A 65 -0.12 -0.25 -45.44
C ARG A 65 1.19 -1.01 -45.39
N VAL A 66 1.21 -2.16 -46.06
CA VAL A 66 2.38 -3.05 -46.06
C VAL A 66 3.19 -2.76 -47.31
N LEU A 67 4.44 -2.34 -47.14
CA LEU A 67 5.39 -2.13 -48.23
C LEU A 67 6.08 -3.46 -48.50
N ASP A 68 5.90 -4.04 -49.68
CA ASP A 68 6.41 -5.37 -50.01
C ASP A 68 6.62 -5.56 -51.52
N GLY A 69 7.14 -6.72 -51.91
CA GLY A 69 7.25 -7.21 -53.27
C GLY A 69 8.54 -6.75 -53.94
N ILE A 70 9.17 -7.67 -54.68
CA ILE A 70 10.34 -7.36 -55.51
C ILE A 70 9.89 -7.32 -56.98
N PRO A 71 10.21 -6.26 -57.74
CA PRO A 71 9.92 -6.22 -59.17
C PRO A 71 10.73 -7.28 -59.91
N SER A 72 10.17 -7.82 -60.99
CA SER A 72 10.81 -8.90 -61.77
C SER A 72 12.14 -8.52 -62.43
N TRP A 73 12.42 -7.22 -62.58
CA TRP A 73 13.68 -6.70 -63.10
C TRP A 73 14.77 -6.54 -62.03
N GLN A 74 14.46 -6.81 -60.76
CA GLN A 74 15.38 -6.66 -59.64
C GLN A 74 15.81 -8.03 -59.09
N SER A 75 17.00 -8.07 -58.48
CA SER A 75 17.48 -9.28 -57.79
C SER A 75 16.85 -9.44 -56.40
N ASN A 76 16.91 -10.65 -55.83
CA ASN A 76 16.46 -10.90 -54.45
C ASN A 76 17.46 -10.41 -53.37
N ASN A 77 18.56 -9.75 -53.74
CA ASN A 77 19.61 -9.33 -52.81
C ASN A 77 19.47 -7.84 -52.39
N PRO A 78 19.11 -7.54 -51.12
CA PRO A 78 18.86 -6.17 -50.64
C PRO A 78 20.04 -5.22 -50.71
N SER A 79 21.26 -5.76 -50.55
CA SER A 79 22.49 -4.95 -50.63
C SER A 79 22.68 -4.31 -52.02
N VAL A 80 22.02 -4.85 -53.05
CA VAL A 80 22.10 -4.36 -54.43
C VAL A 80 21.06 -3.27 -54.70
N TRP A 81 19.88 -3.35 -54.09
CA TRP A 81 18.71 -2.53 -54.47
C TRP A 81 18.22 -1.55 -53.42
N GLY A 82 18.90 -1.41 -52.28
CA GLY A 82 18.49 -0.51 -51.19
C GLY A 82 18.17 0.93 -51.63
N SER A 83 18.85 1.47 -52.65
CA SER A 83 18.53 2.79 -53.23
C SER A 83 17.22 2.82 -54.01
N ASP A 84 16.93 1.76 -54.79
CA ASP A 84 15.70 1.64 -55.56
C ASP A 84 14.50 1.44 -54.63
N TRP A 85 14.67 0.65 -53.57
CA TRP A 85 13.70 0.52 -52.50
C TRP A 85 13.43 1.85 -51.79
N THR A 86 14.47 2.62 -51.48
CA THR A 86 14.33 3.97 -50.89
C THR A 86 13.51 4.89 -51.78
N ASN A 87 13.70 4.86 -53.10
CA ASN A 87 12.90 5.64 -54.06
C ASN A 87 11.43 5.20 -54.08
N TYR A 88 11.20 3.89 -54.08
CA TYR A 88 9.87 3.29 -54.00
C TYR A 88 9.13 3.75 -52.74
N VAL A 89 9.74 3.56 -51.56
CA VAL A 89 9.15 3.97 -50.28
C VAL A 89 8.89 5.48 -50.26
N THR A 90 9.87 6.28 -50.69
CA THR A 90 9.72 7.75 -50.74
C THR A 90 8.46 8.13 -51.51
N LYS A 91 8.28 7.57 -52.72
CA LYS A 91 7.17 7.93 -53.59
C LYS A 91 5.82 7.48 -53.04
N VAL A 92 5.75 6.25 -52.51
CA VAL A 92 4.52 5.70 -51.92
C VAL A 92 4.13 6.47 -50.66
N VAL A 93 5.05 6.62 -49.70
CA VAL A 93 4.79 7.26 -48.41
C VAL A 93 4.45 8.74 -48.62
N GLN A 94 5.19 9.48 -49.44
CA GLN A 94 4.87 10.88 -49.75
C GLN A 94 3.46 11.04 -50.33
N THR A 95 3.09 10.18 -51.29
CA THR A 95 1.75 10.22 -51.91
C THR A 95 0.66 9.93 -50.87
N LEU A 96 0.82 8.87 -50.09
CA LEU A 96 -0.22 8.38 -49.17
C LEU A 96 -0.31 9.16 -47.85
N ARG A 97 0.76 9.87 -47.46
CA ARG A 97 0.74 10.85 -46.36
C ARG A 97 -0.04 12.10 -46.74
N ALA A 98 0.03 12.54 -48.00
CA ALA A 98 -0.62 13.77 -48.43
C ALA A 98 -2.15 13.66 -48.38
N ALA A 99 -2.82 14.81 -48.26
CA ALA A 99 -4.26 14.89 -48.43
C ALA A 99 -4.65 14.44 -49.85
N PRO A 100 -5.77 13.71 -50.03
CA PRO A 100 -6.80 13.40 -49.02
C PRO A 100 -6.51 12.14 -48.18
N TYR A 101 -5.45 11.37 -48.46
CA TYR A 101 -5.27 10.03 -47.92
C TYR A 101 -4.78 9.99 -46.46
N ASN A 102 -3.87 10.88 -46.04
CA ASN A 102 -3.48 11.04 -44.63
C ASN A 102 -3.05 9.74 -43.89
N ILE A 103 -2.60 8.69 -44.58
CA ILE A 103 -2.28 7.37 -44.00
C ILE A 103 -1.06 7.48 -43.09
N GLN A 104 -1.09 6.97 -41.85
CA GLN A 104 0.02 7.17 -40.91
C GLN A 104 0.99 6.00 -40.81
N TYR A 105 0.51 4.76 -40.90
CA TYR A 105 1.27 3.56 -40.55
C TYR A 105 1.71 2.77 -41.78
N TYR A 106 3.00 2.46 -41.83
CA TYR A 106 3.61 1.72 -42.93
C TYR A 106 4.42 0.55 -42.37
N GLN A 107 3.99 -0.67 -42.67
CA GLN A 107 4.73 -1.89 -42.36
C GLN A 107 5.83 -2.11 -43.37
N ILE A 108 7.03 -2.33 -42.85
CA ILE A 108 8.23 -2.56 -43.63
C ILE A 108 8.37 -4.07 -43.81
N TRP A 109 7.85 -4.57 -44.93
CA TRP A 109 7.86 -5.98 -45.31
C TRP A 109 6.98 -6.89 -44.44
N ASN A 110 6.35 -7.91 -45.04
CA ASN A 110 5.59 -8.91 -44.30
C ASN A 110 6.44 -10.15 -44.02
N GLU A 111 6.55 -10.58 -42.76
CA GLU A 111 7.24 -11.82 -42.35
C GLU A 111 8.66 -11.99 -42.92
N ALA A 112 9.45 -10.91 -42.88
CA ALA A 112 10.71 -10.76 -43.61
C ALA A 112 11.84 -11.74 -43.24
N TYR A 113 11.70 -12.55 -42.19
CA TYR A 113 12.61 -13.67 -41.95
C TYR A 113 11.95 -14.71 -41.05
N SER A 114 11.41 -15.77 -41.65
CA SER A 114 11.18 -17.03 -40.94
C SER A 114 11.86 -18.11 -41.77
N PRO A 115 12.63 -19.05 -41.17
CA PRO A 115 13.17 -20.21 -41.89
C PRO A 115 12.09 -21.05 -42.64
N ALA A 116 10.80 -20.79 -42.37
CA ALA A 116 9.66 -21.37 -43.04
C ALA A 116 8.81 -20.38 -43.87
N SER A 117 9.11 -19.08 -43.92
CA SER A 117 8.40 -18.11 -44.77
C SER A 117 9.05 -17.98 -46.15
N SER A 118 8.24 -17.96 -47.21
CA SER A 118 8.70 -17.78 -48.60
C SER A 118 8.91 -16.32 -49.00
N PHE A 119 8.73 -15.38 -48.07
CA PHE A 119 8.67 -13.94 -48.34
C PHE A 119 10.03 -13.23 -48.29
N TRP A 120 11.10 -13.94 -47.89
CA TRP A 120 12.49 -13.45 -47.91
C TRP A 120 13.48 -14.58 -48.25
N PRO A 121 13.52 -15.03 -49.50
CA PRO A 121 14.14 -16.32 -49.85
C PRO A 121 15.68 -16.32 -49.85
N ASP A 122 16.35 -15.16 -49.98
CA ASP A 122 17.78 -15.11 -50.32
C ASP A 122 18.66 -14.15 -49.47
N GLY A 123 18.15 -13.55 -48.39
CA GLY A 123 18.88 -12.54 -47.58
C GLY A 123 19.11 -12.93 -46.11
N SER A 124 20.19 -12.43 -45.50
CA SER A 124 20.47 -12.58 -44.07
C SER A 124 19.73 -11.56 -43.20
N TRP A 125 19.67 -11.79 -41.89
CA TRP A 125 19.21 -10.78 -40.92
C TRP A 125 19.95 -9.44 -41.10
N ALA A 126 21.28 -9.50 -41.31
CA ALA A 126 22.07 -8.31 -41.54
C ALA A 126 21.63 -7.56 -42.81
N ASP A 127 21.27 -8.27 -43.88
CA ASP A 127 20.82 -7.64 -45.11
C ASP A 127 19.47 -6.92 -44.90
N TYR A 128 18.52 -7.58 -44.22
CA TYR A 128 17.22 -6.99 -43.93
C TYR A 128 17.34 -5.74 -43.05
N PHE A 129 18.04 -5.84 -41.92
CA PHE A 129 18.15 -4.73 -40.99
C PHE A 129 18.93 -3.55 -41.55
N ASN A 130 20.05 -3.80 -42.24
CA ASN A 130 20.94 -2.74 -42.70
C ASN A 130 20.45 -2.05 -43.98
N TYR A 131 19.79 -2.77 -44.89
CA TYR A 131 19.39 -2.21 -46.19
C TYR A 131 17.89 -1.95 -46.31
N VAL A 132 17.06 -2.57 -45.47
CA VAL A 132 15.60 -2.43 -45.54
C VAL A 132 15.06 -1.78 -44.28
N LEU A 133 15.06 -2.45 -43.12
CA LEU A 133 14.33 -1.96 -41.95
C LEU A 133 14.81 -0.59 -41.46
N ASN A 134 16.10 -0.47 -41.12
CA ASN A 134 16.62 0.76 -40.51
C ASN A 134 16.55 1.97 -41.47
N PRO A 135 17.02 1.88 -42.74
CA PRO A 135 16.91 3.01 -43.67
C PRO A 135 15.45 3.41 -43.93
N THR A 136 14.54 2.43 -44.04
CA THR A 136 13.13 2.68 -44.32
C THR A 136 12.42 3.30 -43.14
N GLY A 137 12.70 2.85 -41.92
CA GLY A 137 12.15 3.44 -40.71
C GLY A 137 12.53 4.92 -40.58
N GLN A 138 13.81 5.24 -40.76
CA GLN A 138 14.30 6.62 -40.76
C GLN A 138 13.63 7.47 -41.84
N LEU A 139 13.50 6.93 -43.05
CA LEU A 139 12.83 7.62 -44.15
C LEU A 139 11.35 7.88 -43.86
N ILE A 140 10.62 6.88 -43.34
CA ILE A 140 9.22 7.05 -42.95
C ILE A 140 9.07 8.15 -41.91
N HIS A 141 9.96 8.20 -40.91
CA HIS A 141 9.98 9.28 -39.90
C HIS A 141 10.23 10.65 -40.53
N GLN A 142 11.20 10.77 -41.45
CA GLN A 142 11.49 12.01 -42.18
C GLN A 142 10.28 12.50 -42.98
N LEU A 143 9.48 11.57 -43.52
CA LEU A 143 8.26 11.86 -44.26
C LEU A 143 7.02 12.06 -43.35
N GLY A 144 7.21 12.03 -42.02
CA GLY A 144 6.14 12.25 -41.04
C GLY A 144 5.13 11.10 -40.96
N GLY A 145 5.55 9.88 -41.29
CA GLY A 145 4.81 8.64 -41.06
C GLY A 145 5.33 7.88 -39.83
N LYS A 146 4.73 6.71 -39.57
CA LYS A 146 5.09 5.78 -38.50
C LYS A 146 5.48 4.43 -39.07
N ALA A 147 6.62 3.91 -38.64
CA ALA A 147 7.20 2.66 -39.11
C ALA A 147 6.71 1.47 -38.28
N VAL A 148 6.24 0.42 -38.96
CA VAL A 148 5.83 -0.84 -38.34
C VAL A 148 6.82 -1.93 -38.76
N TYR A 149 7.46 -2.60 -37.81
CA TYR A 149 8.33 -3.73 -38.10
C TYR A 149 7.51 -5.02 -38.17
N GLY A 150 7.38 -5.58 -39.36
CA GLY A 150 6.30 -6.48 -39.73
C GLY A 150 6.48 -7.97 -39.40
N GLY A 151 5.42 -8.56 -38.87
CA GLY A 151 5.09 -9.98 -38.97
C GLY A 151 6.11 -11.01 -38.50
N TYR A 152 7.00 -10.66 -37.57
CA TYR A 152 7.92 -11.60 -36.94
C TYR A 152 7.74 -11.52 -35.42
N PRO A 153 7.91 -12.59 -34.64
CA PRO A 153 7.86 -13.98 -35.07
C PRO A 153 6.48 -14.33 -35.69
N SER A 154 6.45 -15.32 -36.60
CA SER A 154 5.22 -15.79 -37.27
C SER A 154 5.03 -17.31 -37.26
N THR A 155 6.01 -18.06 -36.76
CA THR A 155 5.99 -19.53 -36.80
C THR A 155 6.36 -20.15 -35.46
N PRO A 156 5.97 -21.41 -35.18
CA PRO A 156 6.31 -22.07 -33.92
C PRO A 156 7.83 -22.18 -33.64
N THR A 157 8.67 -22.09 -34.67
CA THR A 157 10.14 -22.16 -34.56
C THR A 157 10.81 -20.81 -34.30
N SER A 158 10.11 -19.70 -34.54
CA SER A 158 10.58 -18.35 -34.20
C SER A 158 10.25 -18.00 -32.75
N SER A 159 11.03 -17.12 -32.12
CA SER A 159 10.82 -16.74 -30.72
C SER A 159 10.86 -15.23 -30.48
N VAL A 160 10.11 -14.77 -29.47
CA VAL A 160 10.17 -13.38 -29.00
C VAL A 160 11.58 -13.00 -28.56
N GLN A 161 12.33 -13.93 -27.96
CA GLN A 161 13.70 -13.66 -27.55
C GLN A 161 14.63 -13.41 -28.75
N GLU A 162 14.49 -14.21 -29.81
CA GLU A 162 15.26 -13.97 -31.03
C GLU A 162 14.90 -12.63 -31.66
N TYR A 163 13.61 -12.28 -31.72
CA TYR A 163 13.16 -10.96 -32.19
C TYR A 163 13.87 -9.83 -31.44
N VAL A 164 13.88 -9.89 -30.11
CA VAL A 164 14.56 -8.90 -29.25
C VAL A 164 16.07 -8.86 -29.52
N ASN A 165 16.71 -10.02 -29.66
CA ASN A 165 18.14 -10.11 -29.94
C ASN A 165 18.51 -9.47 -31.28
N GLN A 166 17.69 -9.61 -32.32
CA GLN A 166 17.95 -8.97 -33.61
C GLN A 166 17.82 -7.45 -33.51
N LEU A 167 16.79 -6.94 -32.82
CA LEU A 167 16.63 -5.50 -32.60
C LEU A 167 17.83 -4.88 -31.86
N ASP A 168 18.39 -5.60 -30.88
CA ASP A 168 19.61 -5.18 -30.17
C ASP A 168 20.83 -5.21 -31.07
N THR A 169 21.04 -6.33 -31.77
CA THR A 169 22.21 -6.57 -32.60
C THR A 169 22.35 -5.52 -33.69
N TYR A 170 21.23 -5.10 -34.29
CA TYR A 170 21.21 -4.15 -35.40
C TYR A 170 20.73 -2.74 -35.02
N ASN A 171 20.64 -2.43 -33.72
CA ASN A 171 20.27 -1.10 -33.21
C ASN A 171 18.98 -0.53 -33.85
N ALA A 172 17.94 -1.36 -33.95
CA ALA A 172 16.76 -1.04 -34.76
C ALA A 172 15.62 -0.38 -33.97
N TRP A 173 15.63 -0.48 -32.64
CA TRP A 173 14.57 0.01 -31.75
C TRP A 173 14.16 1.47 -32.01
N GLY A 174 15.11 2.35 -32.32
CA GLY A 174 14.87 3.77 -32.56
C GLY A 174 14.21 4.11 -33.90
N ASN A 175 14.14 3.16 -34.84
CA ASN A 175 13.62 3.36 -36.19
C ASN A 175 12.20 2.78 -36.37
N ILE A 176 11.57 2.34 -35.27
CA ILE A 176 10.29 1.64 -35.27
C ILE A 176 9.32 2.40 -34.36
N ASP A 177 8.03 2.42 -34.71
CA ASP A 177 6.94 2.93 -33.84
C ASP A 177 6.06 1.79 -33.32
N VAL A 178 5.93 0.72 -34.12
CA VAL A 178 5.10 -0.45 -33.81
C VAL A 178 5.90 -1.73 -34.05
N LEU A 179 6.00 -2.56 -33.01
CA LEU A 179 6.50 -3.93 -33.10
C LEU A 179 5.33 -4.84 -33.48
N ASP A 180 5.42 -5.57 -34.58
CA ASP A 180 4.34 -6.43 -35.05
C ASP A 180 4.77 -7.91 -35.12
N MET A 181 3.89 -8.81 -34.67
CA MET A 181 4.07 -10.27 -34.58
C MET A 181 2.85 -11.02 -35.11
N HIS A 182 2.97 -12.28 -35.53
CA HIS A 182 1.84 -13.05 -36.07
C HIS A 182 1.57 -14.37 -35.33
N TYR A 183 0.30 -14.70 -35.12
CA TYR A 183 -0.16 -15.98 -34.52
C TYR A 183 0.31 -16.26 -33.08
N TYR A 184 0.78 -15.24 -32.35
CA TYR A 184 1.10 -15.31 -30.93
C TYR A 184 -0.07 -14.84 -30.04
N ASN A 185 0.16 -14.77 -28.72
CA ASN A 185 -0.84 -14.39 -27.72
C ASN A 185 -0.35 -13.23 -26.85
N ALA A 186 -1.22 -12.71 -25.97
CA ALA A 186 -0.96 -11.55 -25.12
C ALA A 186 0.32 -11.67 -24.27
N TRP A 187 0.70 -12.87 -23.81
CA TRP A 187 1.93 -13.07 -23.03
C TRP A 187 3.21 -12.78 -23.84
N HIS A 188 3.20 -13.15 -25.11
CA HIS A 188 4.32 -12.84 -26.02
C HIS A 188 4.40 -11.35 -26.31
N MET A 189 3.25 -10.69 -26.50
CA MET A 189 3.18 -9.23 -26.63
C MET A 189 3.74 -8.52 -25.39
N ASP A 190 3.40 -8.99 -24.19
CA ASP A 190 3.95 -8.44 -22.94
C ASP A 190 5.47 -8.61 -22.83
N SER A 191 5.97 -9.76 -23.27
CA SER A 191 7.40 -10.05 -23.27
C SER A 191 8.17 -9.06 -24.14
N LEU A 192 7.67 -8.73 -25.33
CA LEU A 192 8.24 -7.67 -26.17
C LEU A 192 8.15 -6.29 -25.50
N ARG A 193 7.04 -5.97 -24.83
CA ARG A 193 6.93 -4.69 -24.13
C ARG A 193 7.95 -4.56 -23.01
N LYS A 194 8.08 -5.58 -22.17
CA LYS A 194 9.06 -5.59 -21.08
C LYS A 194 10.47 -5.38 -21.63
N ALA A 195 10.80 -6.04 -22.75
CA ALA A 195 12.06 -5.84 -23.45
C ALA A 195 12.23 -4.39 -23.94
N ALA A 196 11.24 -3.81 -24.61
CA ALA A 196 11.26 -2.41 -25.07
C ALA A 196 11.43 -1.42 -23.91
N ASN A 197 10.65 -1.59 -22.84
CA ASN A 197 10.71 -0.74 -21.64
C ASN A 197 12.09 -0.77 -20.99
N SER A 198 12.69 -1.95 -20.84
CA SER A 198 14.04 -2.10 -20.25
C SER A 198 15.15 -1.41 -21.07
N ARG A 199 14.88 -1.10 -22.34
CA ARG A 199 15.80 -0.41 -23.26
C ARG A 199 15.46 1.07 -23.45
N GLY A 200 14.50 1.61 -22.71
CA GLY A 200 14.07 3.01 -22.80
C GLY A 200 13.04 3.30 -23.90
N TYR A 201 12.48 2.28 -24.56
CA TYR A 201 11.54 2.42 -25.67
C TYR A 201 10.07 2.18 -25.25
N SER A 202 9.66 2.72 -24.11
CA SER A 202 8.30 2.54 -23.57
C SER A 202 7.18 3.16 -24.42
N LYS A 203 7.54 3.97 -25.41
CA LYS A 203 6.62 4.60 -26.35
C LYS A 203 6.23 3.69 -27.53
N LEU A 204 6.95 2.59 -27.77
CA LEU A 204 6.59 1.65 -28.83
C LEU A 204 5.20 1.03 -28.59
N ALA A 205 4.50 0.80 -29.69
CA ALA A 205 3.28 0.00 -29.73
C ALA A 205 3.61 -1.45 -30.09
N ILE A 206 2.70 -2.37 -29.77
CA ILE A 206 2.85 -3.80 -30.07
C ILE A 206 1.57 -4.31 -30.69
N TRP A 207 1.63 -4.65 -31.97
CA TRP A 207 0.47 -5.13 -32.73
C TRP A 207 0.65 -6.60 -33.08
N GLN A 208 -0.47 -7.22 -33.43
CA GLN A 208 -0.50 -8.51 -34.07
C GLN A 208 -1.37 -8.41 -35.31
N THR A 209 -0.72 -8.18 -36.44
CA THR A 209 -1.39 -7.83 -37.70
C THR A 209 -1.91 -9.05 -38.47
N GLU A 210 -1.52 -10.26 -38.04
CA GLU A 210 -2.13 -11.51 -38.46
C GLU A 210 -2.42 -12.44 -37.27
N CYS A 211 -3.68 -12.85 -37.18
CA CYS A 211 -4.13 -13.87 -36.26
C CYS A 211 -5.32 -14.65 -36.86
N GLY A 212 -5.73 -15.76 -36.25
CA GLY A 212 -6.92 -16.49 -36.69
C GLY A 212 -6.71 -17.46 -37.84
N TRP A 213 -5.46 -17.82 -38.18
CA TRP A 213 -5.18 -18.98 -39.05
C TRP A 213 -5.41 -20.30 -38.29
N THR A 214 -6.65 -20.55 -37.90
CA THR A 214 -7.04 -21.69 -37.06
C THR A 214 -8.43 -22.20 -37.40
N TYR A 215 -8.62 -23.52 -37.28
CA TYR A 215 -9.94 -24.16 -37.35
C TYR A 215 -10.65 -24.14 -36.00
N ASP A 216 -9.97 -23.70 -34.93
CA ASP A 216 -10.59 -23.52 -33.62
C ASP A 216 -11.63 -22.40 -33.69
N GLN A 217 -12.89 -22.82 -33.60
CA GLN A 217 -14.05 -21.97 -33.76
C GLN A 217 -14.24 -20.97 -32.63
N VAL A 218 -13.66 -21.21 -31.44
CA VAL A 218 -13.79 -20.30 -30.30
C VAL A 218 -12.58 -19.38 -30.14
N TYR A 219 -11.59 -19.47 -31.02
CA TYR A 219 -10.35 -18.69 -30.96
C TYR A 219 -10.58 -17.18 -30.82
N VAL A 220 -11.47 -16.60 -31.63
CA VAL A 220 -11.74 -15.15 -31.60
C VAL A 220 -12.33 -14.76 -30.25
N ALA A 221 -13.37 -15.48 -29.82
CA ALA A 221 -14.05 -15.23 -28.56
C ALA A 221 -13.11 -15.40 -27.36
N ASN A 222 -12.14 -16.32 -27.46
CA ASN A 222 -11.17 -16.59 -26.40
C ASN A 222 -10.03 -15.57 -26.36
N ASN A 223 -9.43 -15.25 -27.50
CA ASN A 223 -8.18 -14.51 -27.53
C ASN A 223 -8.39 -12.99 -27.45
N TYR A 224 -9.46 -12.47 -28.05
CA TYR A 224 -9.69 -11.02 -28.15
C TYR A 224 -9.98 -10.38 -26.78
N PRO A 225 -10.98 -10.85 -25.98
CA PRO A 225 -11.24 -10.27 -24.67
C PRO A 225 -10.05 -10.40 -23.71
N ARG A 226 -9.35 -11.54 -23.71
CA ARG A 226 -8.14 -11.75 -22.90
C ARG A 226 -7.06 -10.72 -23.20
N THR A 227 -6.73 -10.56 -24.48
CA THR A 227 -5.70 -9.60 -24.91
C THR A 227 -6.12 -8.17 -24.61
N LEU A 228 -7.39 -7.84 -24.85
CA LEU A 228 -7.96 -6.52 -24.57
C LEU A 228 -7.90 -6.18 -23.09
N TYR A 229 -8.39 -7.07 -22.23
CA TYR A 229 -8.37 -6.88 -20.78
C TYR A 229 -6.95 -6.77 -20.25
N TRP A 230 -6.06 -7.63 -20.74
CA TRP A 230 -4.66 -7.63 -20.37
C TRP A 230 -4.00 -6.28 -20.74
N GLY A 231 -4.20 -5.79 -21.96
CA GLY A 231 -3.69 -4.49 -22.40
C GLY A 231 -4.22 -3.34 -21.55
N LEU A 232 -5.54 -3.29 -21.33
CA LEU A 232 -6.18 -2.26 -20.50
C LEU A 232 -5.68 -2.29 -19.05
N SER A 233 -5.49 -3.49 -18.49
CA SER A 233 -4.99 -3.67 -17.11
C SER A 233 -3.52 -3.26 -16.95
N ASN A 234 -2.74 -3.30 -18.04
CA ASN A 234 -1.35 -2.85 -18.06
C ASN A 234 -1.20 -1.39 -18.51
N GLN A 235 -2.27 -0.60 -18.46
CA GLN A 235 -2.30 0.82 -18.87
C GLN A 235 -1.93 1.04 -20.34
N TRP A 236 -2.21 0.07 -21.22
CA TRP A 236 -2.03 0.26 -22.67
C TRP A 236 -3.20 1.03 -23.30
N ASN A 237 -3.89 1.87 -22.54
CA ASN A 237 -5.19 2.44 -22.87
C ASN A 237 -5.21 3.39 -24.09
N ALA A 238 -4.06 3.82 -24.60
CA ALA A 238 -3.97 4.60 -25.82
C ALA A 238 -4.26 3.73 -27.05
N ALA A 239 -5.20 4.18 -27.89
CA ALA A 239 -5.66 3.53 -29.13
C ALA A 239 -4.60 2.71 -29.87
N ASP A 240 -3.50 3.37 -30.20
CA ASP A 240 -2.51 2.76 -31.10
C ASP A 240 -1.47 1.92 -30.37
N LYS A 241 -1.57 1.70 -29.06
CA LYS A 241 -0.58 0.94 -28.29
C LYS A 241 -0.62 -0.55 -28.54
N TYR A 242 -1.80 -1.10 -28.82
CA TYR A 242 -1.94 -2.51 -29.18
C TYR A 242 -3.15 -2.75 -30.05
N LYS A 243 -3.01 -3.70 -30.97
CA LYS A 243 -4.06 -4.07 -31.93
C LYS A 243 -3.94 -5.54 -32.28
N LEU A 244 -5.09 -6.19 -32.43
CA LEU A 244 -5.21 -7.52 -33.03
C LEU A 244 -5.93 -7.38 -34.36
N PHE A 245 -5.34 -7.88 -35.43
CA PHE A 245 -5.96 -7.93 -36.75
C PHE A 245 -6.20 -9.39 -37.13
N TYR A 246 -7.42 -9.69 -37.55
CA TYR A 246 -7.75 -11.02 -38.05
C TYR A 246 -7.24 -11.17 -39.49
N PHE A 247 -6.57 -12.28 -39.79
CA PHE A 247 -6.12 -12.59 -41.14
C PHE A 247 -7.32 -12.94 -42.03
N VAL A 248 -7.63 -12.07 -42.98
CA VAL A 248 -8.84 -12.19 -43.81
C VAL A 248 -8.55 -12.96 -45.08
N ARG A 249 -9.24 -14.08 -45.24
CA ARG A 249 -9.27 -14.87 -46.47
C ARG A 249 -10.71 -15.08 -46.95
N ASP A 250 -10.84 -15.17 -48.27
CA ASP A 250 -12.01 -15.71 -48.94
C ASP A 250 -11.88 -17.22 -49.13
N GLY A 251 -12.89 -17.97 -48.71
CA GLY A 251 -12.92 -19.41 -48.94
C GLY A 251 -14.11 -20.08 -48.31
N SER A 252 -14.29 -21.36 -48.63
CA SER A 252 -15.34 -22.20 -48.04
C SER A 252 -14.95 -22.82 -46.70
N ASP A 253 -13.71 -22.63 -46.24
CA ASP A 253 -13.22 -23.20 -44.98
C ASP A 253 -13.41 -22.25 -43.78
N ASN A 254 -13.47 -22.83 -42.58
CA ASN A 254 -13.83 -22.12 -41.35
C ASN A 254 -12.79 -21.10 -40.85
N ARG A 255 -11.63 -20.95 -41.51
CA ARG A 255 -10.65 -19.90 -41.17
C ARG A 255 -11.03 -18.55 -41.76
N SER A 256 -11.82 -18.54 -42.83
CA SER A 256 -12.30 -17.33 -43.50
C SER A 256 -13.30 -16.56 -42.64
N ILE A 257 -13.41 -15.25 -42.82
CA ILE A 257 -14.50 -14.43 -42.21
C ILE A 257 -15.78 -14.44 -43.04
N TYR A 258 -15.66 -14.75 -44.34
CA TYR A 258 -16.75 -14.84 -45.29
C TYR A 258 -16.69 -16.16 -46.07
N ASN A 259 -17.86 -16.73 -46.33
CA ASN A 259 -18.07 -17.72 -47.38
C ASN A 259 -19.04 -17.12 -48.40
N GLY A 260 -18.50 -16.61 -49.51
CA GLY A 260 -19.25 -15.75 -50.42
C GLY A 260 -19.69 -14.46 -49.73
N SER A 261 -20.99 -14.19 -49.67
CA SER A 261 -21.58 -13.02 -49.01
C SER A 261 -22.04 -13.27 -47.57
N THR A 262 -21.92 -14.49 -47.07
CA THR A 262 -22.36 -14.88 -45.72
C THR A 262 -21.20 -14.87 -44.73
N LEU A 263 -21.42 -14.33 -43.53
CA LEU A 263 -20.44 -14.41 -42.45
C LEU A 263 -20.29 -15.86 -41.97
N THR A 264 -19.04 -16.31 -41.90
CA THR A 264 -18.69 -17.55 -41.20
C THR A 264 -18.87 -17.37 -39.69
N PHE A 265 -18.64 -18.44 -38.92
CA PHE A 265 -18.70 -18.37 -37.47
C PHE A 265 -17.71 -17.34 -36.88
N HIS A 266 -16.45 -17.31 -37.35
CA HIS A 266 -15.49 -16.28 -36.96
C HIS A 266 -15.94 -14.87 -37.38
N GLY A 267 -16.55 -14.74 -38.56
CA GLY A 267 -17.13 -13.48 -39.02
C GLY A 267 -18.26 -12.97 -38.10
N GLN A 268 -19.11 -13.87 -37.60
CA GLN A 268 -20.17 -13.54 -36.65
C GLN A 268 -19.62 -13.14 -35.27
N GLN A 269 -18.60 -13.85 -34.77
CA GLN A 269 -17.92 -13.50 -33.52
C GLN A 269 -17.26 -12.13 -33.58
N LEU A 270 -16.53 -11.84 -34.65
CA LEU A 270 -15.92 -10.52 -34.84
C LEU A 270 -17.00 -9.43 -34.90
N LYS A 271 -18.09 -9.65 -35.64
CA LYS A 271 -19.21 -8.71 -35.65
C LYS A 271 -19.74 -8.46 -34.23
N GLU A 272 -19.95 -9.52 -33.44
CA GLU A 272 -20.50 -9.39 -32.09
C GLU A 272 -19.55 -8.69 -31.12
N LEU A 273 -18.24 -8.99 -31.17
CA LEU A 273 -17.24 -8.21 -30.43
C LEU A 273 -17.34 -6.71 -30.80
N GLY A 274 -17.75 -6.38 -32.03
CA GLY A 274 -17.85 -5.00 -32.49
C GLY A 274 -19.00 -4.27 -31.84
N LEU A 275 -20.12 -4.97 -31.74
CA LEU A 275 -21.32 -4.47 -31.05
C LEU A 275 -21.08 -4.34 -29.54
N LEU A 276 -20.38 -5.30 -28.93
CA LEU A 276 -20.09 -5.28 -27.50
C LEU A 276 -19.12 -4.15 -27.13
N PHE A 277 -18.04 -3.97 -27.88
CA PHE A 277 -16.93 -3.11 -27.46
C PHE A 277 -16.85 -1.76 -28.20
N GLY A 278 -17.62 -1.54 -29.27
CA GLY A 278 -17.53 -0.35 -30.13
C GLY A 278 -18.44 0.83 -29.76
N GLY A 279 -19.10 0.80 -28.60
CA GLY A 279 -20.11 1.80 -28.20
C GLY A 279 -19.61 2.96 -27.32
N GLY A 280 -18.30 3.07 -27.06
CA GLY A 280 -17.73 4.12 -26.22
C GLY A 280 -16.36 3.79 -25.66
N THR A 281 -15.84 4.67 -24.80
CA THR A 281 -14.54 4.47 -24.14
C THR A 281 -14.54 3.15 -23.37
N ILE A 282 -13.55 2.32 -23.66
CA ILE A 282 -13.34 1.03 -23.02
C ILE A 282 -12.31 1.12 -21.88
N ALA A 283 -12.58 0.48 -20.76
CA ALA A 283 -11.61 0.25 -19.69
C ALA A 283 -11.81 -1.13 -19.06
N ALA A 284 -10.76 -1.67 -18.43
CA ALA A 284 -10.89 -2.86 -17.61
C ALA A 284 -11.80 -2.58 -16.39
N TYR A 285 -12.63 -3.54 -16.01
CA TYR A 285 -13.57 -3.48 -14.89
C TYR A 285 -13.33 -4.57 -13.84
N PRO A 286 -12.16 -4.59 -13.16
CA PRO A 286 -11.85 -5.55 -12.10
C PRO A 286 -12.81 -5.49 -10.89
N GLY A 287 -12.76 -6.54 -10.05
CA GLY A 287 -13.52 -6.61 -8.79
C GLY A 287 -14.84 -7.39 -8.87
N VAL A 288 -15.16 -7.97 -10.03
CA VAL A 288 -16.30 -8.89 -10.18
C VAL A 288 -15.97 -10.23 -9.52
N LYS A 289 -16.86 -10.69 -8.64
CA LYS A 289 -16.76 -12.01 -7.99
C LYS A 289 -17.62 -13.03 -8.72
N THR A 290 -17.26 -14.30 -8.60
CA THR A 290 -17.96 -15.40 -9.27
C THR A 290 -18.31 -16.50 -8.26
N SER A 291 -19.40 -17.25 -8.52
CA SER A 291 -19.76 -18.42 -7.70
C SER A 291 -18.82 -19.61 -7.89
N ILE A 292 -18.04 -19.62 -8.97
CA ILE A 292 -17.08 -20.68 -9.26
C ILE A 292 -15.71 -20.22 -8.73
N ALA A 293 -15.26 -20.84 -7.65
CA ALA A 293 -13.99 -20.49 -6.99
C ALA A 293 -12.82 -20.47 -7.99
N GLY A 294 -11.97 -19.45 -7.89
CA GLY A 294 -10.78 -19.28 -8.74
C GLY A 294 -11.05 -18.78 -10.16
N LEU A 295 -12.31 -18.54 -10.56
CA LEU A 295 -12.61 -17.86 -11.82
C LEU A 295 -12.45 -16.34 -11.64
N SER A 296 -11.26 -15.81 -11.95
CA SER A 296 -10.92 -14.39 -11.75
C SER A 296 -9.94 -13.87 -12.80
N GLY A 297 -10.24 -12.71 -13.40
CA GLY A 297 -9.31 -11.90 -14.21
C GLY A 297 -8.79 -12.58 -15.48
N ALA A 298 -8.12 -11.79 -16.35
CA ALA A 298 -7.36 -12.34 -17.47
C ALA A 298 -6.11 -13.06 -16.96
N ASP A 299 -6.00 -14.35 -17.25
CA ASP A 299 -4.72 -15.03 -17.23
C ASP A 299 -4.10 -14.92 -18.63
N PRO A 300 -2.94 -14.27 -18.79
CA PRO A 300 -2.23 -14.26 -20.06
C PRO A 300 -1.60 -15.63 -20.38
N VAL A 301 -1.49 -16.52 -19.39
CA VAL A 301 -1.16 -17.93 -19.57
C VAL A 301 -2.45 -18.65 -19.97
N PRO A 302 -2.42 -19.61 -20.89
CA PRO A 302 -3.62 -20.38 -21.26
C PRO A 302 -4.07 -21.26 -20.08
N THR A 303 -4.78 -20.67 -19.12
CA THR A 303 -5.74 -21.42 -18.34
C THR A 303 -7.01 -21.54 -19.16
N ASN A 304 -7.56 -22.75 -19.22
CA ASN A 304 -8.83 -23.02 -19.90
C ASN A 304 -10.03 -22.38 -19.20
N ARG A 305 -9.85 -21.36 -18.35
CA ARG A 305 -10.91 -20.68 -17.61
C ARG A 305 -10.45 -19.30 -17.15
N SER A 306 -11.28 -18.28 -17.34
CA SER A 306 -11.00 -16.91 -16.92
C SER A 306 -12.27 -16.06 -16.98
N ILE A 307 -12.20 -14.84 -16.44
CA ILE A 307 -13.26 -13.85 -16.61
C ILE A 307 -12.65 -12.46 -16.81
N GLU A 308 -12.96 -11.84 -17.94
CA GLU A 308 -12.51 -10.51 -18.31
C GLU A 308 -13.69 -9.55 -18.32
N THR A 309 -13.60 -8.52 -17.51
CA THR A 309 -14.69 -7.58 -17.29
C THR A 309 -14.32 -6.18 -17.75
N PHE A 310 -15.25 -5.49 -18.38
CA PHE A 310 -14.98 -4.21 -19.05
C PHE A 310 -16.08 -3.22 -18.73
N SER A 311 -15.73 -1.95 -18.71
CA SER A 311 -16.68 -0.86 -18.88
C SER A 311 -16.57 -0.35 -20.31
N VAL A 312 -17.70 -0.28 -21.01
CA VAL A 312 -17.82 0.23 -22.38
C VAL A 312 -18.98 1.20 -22.43
N GLY A 313 -18.70 2.49 -22.40
CA GLY A 313 -19.76 3.50 -22.24
C GLY A 313 -20.62 3.19 -21.00
N ASN A 314 -21.93 3.00 -21.19
CA ASN A 314 -22.88 2.67 -20.13
C ASN A 314 -22.96 1.17 -19.78
N ASN A 315 -22.24 0.32 -20.50
CA ASN A 315 -22.28 -1.12 -20.31
C ASN A 315 -21.12 -1.60 -19.45
N ILE A 316 -21.41 -2.53 -18.55
CA ILE A 316 -20.42 -3.43 -17.96
C ILE A 316 -20.54 -4.78 -18.66
N ILE A 317 -19.45 -5.25 -19.25
CA ILE A 317 -19.40 -6.49 -20.04
C ILE A 317 -18.47 -7.46 -19.36
N ALA A 318 -18.90 -8.69 -19.11
CA ALA A 318 -18.06 -9.78 -18.63
C ALA A 318 -17.95 -10.85 -19.71
N ALA A 319 -16.76 -11.06 -20.27
CA ALA A 319 -16.42 -12.24 -21.03
C ALA A 319 -16.12 -13.38 -20.05
N VAL A 320 -16.91 -14.44 -20.09
CA VAL A 320 -16.80 -15.58 -19.17
C VAL A 320 -16.29 -16.77 -19.95
N HIS A 321 -15.16 -17.32 -19.52
CA HIS A 321 -14.55 -18.52 -20.10
C HIS A 321 -14.53 -19.63 -19.07
N LEU A 322 -15.22 -20.73 -19.36
CA LEU A 322 -15.34 -21.86 -18.44
C LEU A 322 -14.56 -23.06 -18.97
N ALA A 323 -13.75 -23.68 -18.13
CA ALA A 323 -13.13 -24.94 -18.48
C ALA A 323 -14.22 -26.01 -18.63
N PRO A 324 -13.96 -27.10 -19.39
CA PRO A 324 -14.94 -28.18 -19.54
C PRO A 324 -15.48 -28.71 -18.20
N ALA A 325 -14.65 -28.78 -17.16
CA ALA A 325 -15.11 -29.18 -15.82
C ALA A 325 -16.05 -28.15 -15.17
N ASP A 326 -15.78 -26.85 -15.31
CA ASP A 326 -16.65 -25.80 -14.76
C ASP A 326 -17.98 -25.75 -15.49
N TYR A 327 -17.95 -25.85 -16.82
CA TYR A 327 -19.12 -25.91 -17.68
C TYR A 327 -19.98 -27.13 -17.35
N ASN A 328 -19.40 -28.33 -17.31
CA ASN A 328 -20.16 -29.57 -17.11
C ASN A 328 -20.69 -29.74 -15.68
N ASN A 329 -19.96 -29.26 -14.66
CA ASN A 329 -20.35 -29.46 -13.26
C ASN A 329 -21.28 -28.37 -12.72
N ASN A 330 -21.40 -27.22 -13.42
CA ASN A 330 -22.22 -26.11 -12.96
C ASN A 330 -23.25 -25.76 -14.02
N ALA A 331 -24.54 -25.93 -13.73
CA ALA A 331 -25.60 -25.49 -14.61
C ALA A 331 -25.67 -23.95 -14.75
N ASN A 332 -25.20 -23.23 -13.73
CA ASN A 332 -25.20 -21.77 -13.69
C ASN A 332 -23.92 -21.22 -13.06
N VAL A 333 -23.57 -19.99 -13.41
CA VAL A 333 -22.57 -19.15 -12.73
C VAL A 333 -23.22 -17.86 -12.27
N THR A 334 -22.93 -17.43 -11.05
CA THR A 334 -23.34 -16.12 -10.53
C THR A 334 -22.17 -15.16 -10.59
N LEU A 335 -22.38 -14.00 -11.21
CA LEU A 335 -21.44 -12.87 -11.23
C LEU A 335 -21.92 -11.79 -10.27
N THR A 336 -21.05 -11.31 -9.38
CA THR A 336 -21.35 -10.25 -8.42
C THR A 336 -20.45 -9.04 -8.67
N PHE A 337 -21.08 -7.92 -9.04
CA PHE A 337 -20.46 -6.65 -9.39
C PHE A 337 -20.50 -5.68 -8.19
N PRO A 338 -19.44 -4.89 -7.98
CA PRO A 338 -19.30 -3.99 -6.84
C PRO A 338 -20.02 -2.64 -7.04
N PHE A 339 -21.28 -2.68 -7.47
CA PHE A 339 -22.12 -1.48 -7.58
C PHE A 339 -23.60 -1.78 -7.26
N PRO A 340 -24.39 -0.79 -6.78
CA PRO A 340 -25.77 -0.99 -6.36
C PRO A 340 -26.72 -1.46 -7.47
N LEU A 341 -27.67 -2.34 -7.12
CA LEU A 341 -28.68 -2.84 -8.06
C LEU A 341 -29.53 -1.72 -8.70
N SER A 342 -29.80 -0.64 -7.96
CA SER A 342 -30.60 0.51 -8.42
C SER A 342 -30.03 1.21 -9.67
N GLN A 343 -28.80 0.88 -10.04
CA GLN A 343 -28.10 1.47 -11.18
C GLN A 343 -28.18 0.61 -12.44
N VAL A 344 -28.66 -0.63 -12.35
CA VAL A 344 -28.85 -1.53 -13.49
C VAL A 344 -30.16 -1.20 -14.20
N THR A 345 -30.10 -1.00 -15.51
CA THR A 345 -31.29 -0.82 -16.34
C THR A 345 -31.68 -2.13 -17.03
N THR A 346 -30.69 -2.85 -17.57
CA THR A 346 -30.88 -4.17 -18.20
C THR A 346 -29.72 -5.09 -17.88
N ALA A 347 -29.98 -6.40 -17.96
CA ALA A 347 -28.98 -7.45 -17.86
C ALA A 347 -29.28 -8.50 -18.92
N GLU A 348 -28.26 -8.95 -19.64
CA GLU A 348 -28.41 -9.98 -20.68
C GLU A 348 -27.18 -10.88 -20.78
N ARG A 349 -27.43 -12.12 -21.21
CA ARG A 349 -26.40 -13.06 -21.66
C ARG A 349 -26.33 -12.98 -23.18
N VAL A 350 -25.13 -12.92 -23.73
CA VAL A 350 -24.89 -12.87 -25.18
C VAL A 350 -23.99 -14.03 -25.57
N ASP A 351 -24.39 -14.80 -26.58
CA ASP A 351 -23.56 -15.88 -27.11
C ASP A 351 -22.57 -15.40 -28.18
N LEU A 352 -21.75 -16.32 -28.69
CA LEU A 352 -20.67 -16.03 -29.64
C LEU A 352 -21.16 -15.57 -31.02
N THR A 353 -22.46 -15.71 -31.31
CA THR A 353 -23.08 -15.32 -32.58
C THR A 353 -24.01 -14.12 -32.45
N GLY A 354 -24.15 -13.58 -31.23
CA GLY A 354 -24.97 -12.42 -30.92
C GLY A 354 -26.41 -12.72 -30.50
N ASN A 355 -26.77 -13.98 -30.19
CA ASN A 355 -28.09 -14.24 -29.59
C ASN A 355 -28.09 -13.76 -28.14
N ARG A 356 -29.14 -13.02 -27.76
CA ARG A 356 -29.28 -12.39 -26.44
C ARG A 356 -30.39 -13.05 -25.64
N VAL A 357 -30.15 -13.28 -24.34
CA VAL A 357 -31.12 -13.79 -23.37
C VAL A 357 -31.17 -12.82 -22.20
N ASN A 358 -32.35 -12.25 -21.93
CA ASN A 358 -32.55 -11.36 -20.79
C ASN A 358 -32.29 -12.10 -19.48
N LEU A 359 -31.59 -11.43 -18.56
CA LEU A 359 -31.26 -11.91 -17.23
C LEU A 359 -31.97 -11.07 -16.17
N THR A 360 -32.15 -11.66 -14.99
CA THR A 360 -32.61 -10.91 -13.81
C THR A 360 -31.41 -10.54 -12.94
N ALA A 361 -31.20 -9.24 -12.74
CA ALA A 361 -30.24 -8.73 -11.76
C ALA A 361 -30.89 -8.68 -10.36
N THR A 362 -30.13 -9.10 -9.35
CA THR A 362 -30.50 -9.07 -7.93
C THR A 362 -29.40 -8.36 -7.14
N GLY A 363 -29.62 -7.96 -5.89
CA GLY A 363 -28.59 -7.24 -5.13
C GLY A 363 -29.16 -6.20 -4.16
N GLY A 364 -28.28 -5.33 -3.66
CA GLY A 364 -28.61 -4.34 -2.63
C GLY A 364 -27.85 -3.02 -2.80
N ALA A 365 -27.66 -2.27 -1.71
CA ALA A 365 -27.09 -0.93 -1.74
C ALA A 365 -25.60 -0.87 -2.15
N ALA A 366 -24.89 -2.00 -2.17
CA ALA A 366 -23.45 -2.05 -2.45
C ALA A 366 -23.06 -2.99 -3.61
N THR A 367 -23.93 -3.93 -3.99
CA THR A 367 -23.60 -4.95 -4.98
C THR A 367 -24.80 -5.31 -5.86
N THR A 368 -24.49 -5.80 -7.05
CA THR A 368 -25.41 -6.34 -8.06
C THR A 368 -24.94 -7.74 -8.40
N SER A 369 -25.85 -8.70 -8.51
CA SER A 369 -25.55 -10.07 -8.93
C SER A 369 -26.46 -10.51 -10.07
N VAL A 370 -25.93 -11.28 -11.01
CA VAL A 370 -26.66 -11.94 -12.09
C VAL A 370 -26.29 -13.42 -12.10
N THR A 371 -27.29 -14.29 -12.12
CA THR A 371 -27.10 -15.73 -12.27
C THR A 371 -27.38 -16.10 -13.72
N VAL A 372 -26.44 -16.80 -14.34
CA VAL A 372 -26.40 -17.01 -15.79
C VAL A 372 -26.21 -18.49 -16.07
N ALA A 373 -27.01 -19.05 -16.98
CA ALA A 373 -26.84 -20.41 -17.44
C ALA A 373 -25.48 -20.56 -18.13
N THR A 374 -24.73 -21.59 -17.76
CA THR A 374 -23.43 -21.90 -18.38
C THR A 374 -23.62 -22.44 -19.81
N HIS A 375 -24.76 -23.08 -20.08
CA HIS A 375 -25.11 -23.64 -21.37
C HIS A 375 -26.02 -22.72 -22.18
N ASP A 376 -25.87 -22.75 -23.50
CA ASP A 376 -26.84 -22.19 -24.43
C ASP A 376 -28.15 -23.00 -24.40
N ALA A 377 -29.27 -22.37 -24.77
CA ALA A 377 -30.55 -23.06 -24.87
C ALA A 377 -30.49 -24.21 -25.90
N SER A 378 -31.20 -25.30 -25.61
CA SER A 378 -31.31 -26.45 -26.51
C SER A 378 -31.78 -26.01 -27.91
N GLY A 379 -31.03 -26.40 -28.95
CA GLY A 379 -31.31 -26.04 -30.34
C GLY A 379 -30.73 -24.71 -30.81
N SER A 380 -30.03 -23.96 -29.94
CA SER A 380 -29.22 -22.82 -30.38
C SER A 380 -28.11 -23.29 -31.32
N SER A 381 -27.90 -22.55 -32.42
CA SER A 381 -26.73 -22.76 -33.27
C SER A 381 -25.43 -22.65 -32.47
N ALA A 382 -25.36 -21.73 -31.50
CA ALA A 382 -24.22 -21.56 -30.61
C ALA A 382 -23.95 -22.77 -29.71
N LEU A 383 -24.98 -23.54 -29.31
CA LEU A 383 -24.80 -24.74 -28.48
C LEU A 383 -23.90 -25.79 -29.16
N SER A 384 -24.05 -25.97 -30.48
CA SER A 384 -23.20 -26.89 -31.25
C SER A 384 -21.73 -26.46 -31.27
N TRP A 385 -21.47 -25.18 -31.07
CA TRP A 385 -20.14 -24.57 -31.09
C TRP A 385 -19.54 -24.35 -29.70
N ASN A 386 -20.37 -24.29 -28.65
CA ASN A 386 -19.98 -24.14 -27.25
C ASN A 386 -19.85 -25.49 -26.51
N GLY A 387 -20.07 -26.61 -27.20
CA GLY A 387 -20.02 -27.97 -26.62
C GLY A 387 -20.39 -29.15 -27.55
N GLY A 388 -20.59 -28.97 -28.85
CA GLY A 388 -21.04 -30.04 -29.76
C GLY A 388 -19.95 -30.81 -30.51
N ALA A 389 -18.77 -30.21 -30.75
CA ALA A 389 -17.67 -30.86 -31.48
C ALA A 389 -16.28 -30.20 -31.24
N VAL A 390 -16.11 -29.42 -30.18
CA VAL A 390 -14.81 -28.87 -29.78
C VAL A 390 -14.15 -29.89 -28.85
N SER A 391 -12.86 -30.19 -29.04
CA SER A 391 -12.14 -31.14 -28.19
C SER A 391 -12.31 -30.77 -26.71
N ASN A 392 -12.30 -31.77 -25.82
CA ASN A 392 -12.41 -31.64 -24.35
C ASN A 392 -11.30 -30.76 -23.70
N SER A 393 -10.57 -29.96 -24.47
CA SER A 393 -9.47 -29.10 -24.09
C SER A 393 -9.80 -27.60 -24.16
N GLU A 394 -10.85 -27.14 -24.85
CA GLU A 394 -11.12 -25.70 -25.03
C GLU A 394 -12.19 -25.15 -24.07
N PRO A 395 -12.10 -23.86 -23.65
CA PRO A 395 -13.10 -23.23 -22.80
C PRO A 395 -14.41 -22.91 -23.54
N SER A 396 -15.53 -23.08 -22.85
CA SER A 396 -16.84 -22.56 -23.27
C SER A 396 -16.95 -21.08 -22.93
N THR A 397 -17.37 -20.25 -23.90
CA THR A 397 -17.36 -18.78 -23.79
C THR A 397 -18.73 -18.18 -24.03
N PHE A 398 -19.08 -17.18 -23.22
CA PHE A 398 -20.24 -16.30 -23.42
C PHE A 398 -19.98 -14.94 -22.76
N TYR A 399 -20.81 -13.96 -23.08
CA TYR A 399 -20.74 -12.63 -22.50
C TYR A 399 -21.94 -12.35 -21.60
N VAL A 400 -21.72 -11.55 -20.57
CA VAL A 400 -22.78 -10.98 -19.74
C VAL A 400 -22.69 -9.47 -19.82
N VAL A 401 -23.78 -8.82 -20.23
CA VAL A 401 -23.86 -7.37 -20.40
C VAL A 401 -24.83 -6.81 -19.38
N LEU A 402 -24.37 -5.85 -18.59
CA LEU A 402 -25.17 -5.03 -17.69
C LEU A 402 -25.18 -3.60 -18.22
N THR A 403 -26.33 -3.11 -18.68
CA THR A 403 -26.47 -1.69 -18.99
C THR A 403 -26.82 -0.94 -17.71
N THR A 404 -26.19 0.21 -17.53
CA THR A 404 -26.37 1.06 -16.36
C THR A 404 -26.90 2.43 -16.76
N ALA A 405 -27.46 3.17 -15.80
CA ALA A 405 -27.98 4.53 -16.03
C ALA A 405 -26.92 5.56 -16.47
N GLY A 406 -25.63 5.22 -16.43
CA GLY A 406 -24.53 6.05 -16.91
C GLY A 406 -23.17 5.36 -16.78
N ALA A 407 -22.17 5.84 -17.52
CA ALA A 407 -20.85 5.21 -17.60
C ALA A 407 -20.19 4.96 -16.23
N ARG A 408 -19.50 3.82 -16.12
CA ARG A 408 -18.86 3.34 -14.87
C ARG A 408 -17.39 3.05 -15.13
N GLN A 409 -16.52 3.41 -14.20
CA GLN A 409 -15.12 2.98 -14.20
C GLN A 409 -14.84 2.11 -12.98
N ALA A 410 -13.78 1.31 -13.03
CA ALA A 410 -13.44 0.38 -11.96
C ALA A 410 -12.74 1.05 -10.78
N ASN A 411 -13.04 0.59 -9.56
CA ASN A 411 -12.36 1.00 -8.34
C ASN A 411 -11.08 0.17 -8.11
N VAL A 412 -9.93 0.60 -8.64
CA VAL A 412 -8.63 -0.11 -8.48
C VAL A 412 -7.47 0.81 -8.17
N PRO A 413 -6.38 0.29 -7.57
CA PRO A 413 -5.20 1.11 -7.28
C PRO A 413 -4.66 1.82 -8.53
N TYR A 414 -4.41 3.12 -8.42
CA TYR A 414 -3.94 3.94 -9.55
C TYR A 414 -2.57 3.50 -10.09
N SER A 415 -1.65 3.11 -9.21
CA SER A 415 -0.29 2.69 -9.54
C SER A 415 -0.17 1.28 -10.14
N GLY A 416 -1.29 0.62 -10.50
CA GLY A 416 -1.29 -0.71 -11.09
C GLY A 416 -1.10 -1.87 -10.09
N GLY A 417 -0.98 -1.57 -8.78
CA GLY A 417 -0.89 -2.57 -7.72
C GLY A 417 -1.31 -2.00 -6.36
N ALA A 418 -1.86 -2.84 -5.48
CA ALA A 418 -2.25 -2.44 -4.13
C ALA A 418 -1.04 -2.03 -3.30
N ALA A 419 -1.16 -0.95 -2.52
CA ALA A 419 -0.06 -0.47 -1.69
C ALA A 419 0.23 -1.46 -0.55
N ALA A 420 1.50 -1.80 -0.32
CA ALA A 420 1.89 -2.75 0.71
C ALA A 420 1.73 -2.16 2.12
N ILE A 421 1.22 -2.98 3.05
CA ILE A 421 1.20 -2.68 4.48
C ILE A 421 1.97 -3.79 5.23
N PRO A 422 3.00 -3.43 6.02
CA PRO A 422 3.50 -2.07 6.30
C PRO A 422 4.15 -1.41 5.07
N GLY A 423 4.13 -0.07 5.01
CA GLY A 423 4.61 0.73 3.87
C GLY A 423 4.06 2.15 3.84
N VAL A 424 4.58 2.98 2.92
CA VAL A 424 4.16 4.38 2.70
C VAL A 424 3.68 4.54 1.26
N PHE A 425 2.60 5.28 1.06
CA PHE A 425 2.11 5.60 -0.27
C PHE A 425 1.48 6.99 -0.36
N ASP A 426 1.59 7.58 -1.55
CA ASP A 426 1.14 8.95 -1.83
C ASP A 426 -0.39 9.05 -1.89
N ALA A 427 -0.94 10.12 -1.33
CA ALA A 427 -2.37 10.40 -1.33
C ALA A 427 -2.92 10.56 -2.75
N CYS A 428 -2.15 11.17 -3.66
CA CYS A 428 -2.53 11.34 -5.06
C CYS A 428 -2.75 10.02 -5.82
N ASN A 429 -2.32 8.88 -5.23
CA ASN A 429 -2.54 7.53 -5.76
C ASN A 429 -3.83 6.86 -5.25
N TYR A 430 -4.84 7.65 -4.85
CA TYR A 430 -6.18 7.13 -4.61
C TYR A 430 -6.70 6.33 -5.82
N ASN A 431 -7.59 5.38 -5.57
CA ASN A 431 -8.09 4.46 -6.58
C ASN A 431 -8.73 5.18 -7.78
N THR A 432 -8.70 4.53 -8.94
CA THR A 432 -9.45 4.94 -10.13
C THR A 432 -10.96 4.75 -9.92
N GLY A 433 -11.77 5.15 -10.91
CA GLY A 433 -13.20 4.84 -10.92
C GLY A 433 -14.10 6.08 -11.03
N GLY A 434 -13.53 7.26 -10.80
CA GLY A 434 -14.28 8.52 -10.84
C GLY A 434 -15.16 8.74 -9.62
N GLN A 435 -16.02 9.76 -9.75
CA GLN A 435 -16.98 10.20 -8.73
C GLN A 435 -17.88 9.04 -8.27
N ASN A 436 -18.08 8.93 -6.95
CA ASN A 436 -18.85 7.90 -6.26
C ASN A 436 -18.27 6.48 -6.35
N VAL A 437 -17.09 6.31 -6.94
CA VAL A 437 -16.44 5.00 -7.08
C VAL A 437 -15.08 4.98 -6.39
N GLY A 438 -14.09 5.68 -6.93
CA GLY A 438 -12.73 5.80 -6.38
C GLY A 438 -12.56 7.00 -5.46
N TYR A 439 -13.38 8.03 -5.67
CA TYR A 439 -13.45 9.23 -4.84
C TYR A 439 -14.87 9.84 -4.89
N ASN A 440 -15.14 10.82 -4.04
CA ASN A 440 -16.32 11.68 -4.11
C ASN A 440 -15.91 13.10 -3.70
N VAL A 441 -15.95 14.03 -4.65
CA VAL A 441 -15.66 15.45 -4.43
C VAL A 441 -16.87 16.30 -4.80
N ALA A 442 -17.02 17.48 -4.17
CA ALA A 442 -18.15 18.38 -4.45
C ALA A 442 -17.95 19.19 -5.74
N SER A 443 -16.69 19.51 -6.04
CA SER A 443 -16.24 20.14 -7.28
C SER A 443 -14.87 19.59 -7.64
N VAL A 444 -14.49 19.67 -8.91
CA VAL A 444 -13.13 19.33 -9.35
C VAL A 444 -12.30 20.60 -9.37
N ASN A 445 -11.30 20.67 -8.50
CA ASN A 445 -10.33 21.76 -8.44
C ASN A 445 -8.91 21.23 -8.74
N GLY A 446 -7.89 22.06 -8.51
CA GLY A 446 -6.49 21.68 -8.68
C GLY A 446 -5.81 22.30 -9.89
N THR A 447 -4.48 22.20 -9.89
CA THR A 447 -3.61 22.65 -10.99
C THR A 447 -2.73 21.54 -11.55
N ALA A 448 -2.71 20.37 -10.91
CA ALA A 448 -1.84 19.24 -11.27
C ALA A 448 -2.56 18.12 -12.08
N ASN A 449 -3.51 18.50 -12.93
CA ASN A 449 -4.33 17.56 -13.71
C ASN A 449 -3.55 16.74 -14.76
N SER A 450 -2.26 17.05 -14.96
CA SER A 450 -1.37 16.27 -15.83
C SER A 450 -0.84 14.99 -15.18
N TYR A 451 -0.89 14.87 -13.84
CA TYR A 451 -0.41 13.67 -13.14
C TYR A 451 -1.31 12.45 -13.38
N ARG A 452 -2.63 12.67 -13.35
CA ARG A 452 -3.63 11.65 -13.62
C ARG A 452 -4.82 12.27 -14.36
N PRO A 453 -5.37 11.63 -15.40
CA PRO A 453 -6.44 12.21 -16.23
C PRO A 453 -7.71 12.56 -15.46
N ASP A 454 -7.98 11.85 -14.37
CA ASP A 454 -9.07 12.07 -13.41
C ASP A 454 -8.58 12.75 -12.12
N GLY A 455 -7.50 13.53 -12.21
CA GLY A 455 -6.88 14.22 -11.09
C GLY A 455 -7.85 15.24 -10.53
N VAL A 456 -8.45 14.90 -9.40
CA VAL A 456 -9.35 15.81 -8.69
C VAL A 456 -8.63 16.35 -7.47
N ASP A 457 -8.71 17.67 -7.32
CA ASP A 457 -8.17 18.40 -6.18
C ASP A 457 -6.66 18.20 -5.96
N LEU A 458 -5.91 17.94 -7.04
CA LEU A 458 -4.46 17.76 -7.00
C LEU A 458 -3.71 19.07 -7.27
N GLU A 459 -2.65 19.27 -6.50
CA GLU A 459 -1.64 20.30 -6.76
C GLU A 459 -0.22 19.78 -6.52
N THR A 460 0.78 20.52 -7.01
CA THR A 460 2.18 20.21 -6.75
C THR A 460 2.53 20.53 -5.29
N THR A 461 3.18 19.59 -4.62
CA THR A 461 3.56 19.76 -3.22
C THR A 461 4.95 20.40 -3.06
N SER A 462 5.10 21.21 -2.02
CA SER A 462 6.39 21.72 -1.52
C SER A 462 7.10 20.76 -0.56
N ASP A 463 6.48 19.62 -0.21
CA ASP A 463 7.05 18.68 0.77
C ASP A 463 8.39 18.11 0.29
N ALA A 464 9.21 17.65 1.24
CA ALA A 464 10.46 16.98 0.92
C ALA A 464 10.20 15.77 0.01
N ALA A 465 11.03 15.59 -1.02
CA ALA A 465 10.87 14.67 -2.15
C ALA A 465 9.88 15.08 -3.26
N GLY A 466 9.13 16.17 -3.09
CA GLY A 466 8.19 16.69 -4.09
C GLY A 466 7.02 15.75 -4.39
N GLY A 467 6.43 15.91 -5.58
CA GLY A 467 5.27 15.14 -6.03
C GLY A 467 3.97 15.96 -5.98
N TYR A 468 2.90 15.31 -5.54
CA TYR A 468 1.55 15.89 -5.52
C TYR A 468 0.85 15.64 -4.19
N ASP A 469 -0.02 16.56 -3.80
CA ASP A 469 -0.90 16.43 -2.65
C ASP A 469 -2.37 16.63 -3.06
N ILE A 470 -3.28 16.19 -2.19
CA ILE A 470 -4.72 16.47 -2.30
C ILE A 470 -5.03 17.73 -1.49
N GLY A 471 -5.57 18.75 -2.13
CA GLY A 471 -6.04 19.98 -1.52
C GLY A 471 -7.57 20.09 -1.50
N TRP A 472 -8.07 21.32 -1.33
CA TRP A 472 -9.51 21.67 -1.38
C TRP A 472 -10.43 20.81 -0.49
N ALA A 473 -9.91 20.36 0.65
CA ALA A 473 -10.66 19.48 1.53
C ALA A 473 -12.01 20.09 1.95
N ALA A 474 -13.07 19.29 1.86
CA ALA A 474 -14.42 19.69 2.26
C ALA A 474 -15.18 18.55 2.94
N ALA A 475 -16.06 18.90 3.88
CA ALA A 475 -16.85 17.93 4.63
C ALA A 475 -17.66 17.00 3.71
N GLY A 476 -17.55 15.69 3.93
CA GLY A 476 -18.26 14.65 3.18
C GLY A 476 -17.55 14.19 1.90
N GLN A 477 -16.41 14.78 1.54
CA GLN A 477 -15.58 14.26 0.47
C GLN A 477 -14.81 13.02 0.93
N TRP A 478 -14.48 12.12 0.00
CA TRP A 478 -13.71 10.92 0.34
C TRP A 478 -12.87 10.38 -0.82
N PHE A 479 -11.83 9.63 -0.47
CA PHE A 479 -10.89 9.00 -1.39
C PHE A 479 -10.63 7.56 -0.96
N LYS A 480 -10.67 6.61 -1.90
CA LYS A 480 -10.42 5.19 -1.62
C LYS A 480 -9.01 4.78 -1.98
N TYR A 481 -8.47 3.83 -1.22
CA TYR A 481 -7.16 3.23 -1.43
C TYR A 481 -7.28 1.71 -1.28
N THR A 482 -6.74 0.97 -2.22
CA THR A 482 -6.59 -0.48 -2.09
C THR A 482 -5.20 -0.82 -1.60
N VAL A 483 -5.12 -1.58 -0.51
CA VAL A 483 -3.87 -1.95 0.16
C VAL A 483 -3.76 -3.46 0.30
N ASN A 484 -2.55 -4.00 0.36
CA ASN A 484 -2.28 -5.41 0.64
C ASN A 484 -1.57 -5.55 1.97
N VAL A 485 -2.25 -6.14 2.94
CA VAL A 485 -1.79 -6.26 4.33
C VAL A 485 -1.04 -7.57 4.51
N ALA A 486 0.25 -7.51 4.78
CA ALA A 486 1.10 -8.70 4.91
C ALA A 486 0.68 -9.60 6.08
N THR A 487 0.23 -9.02 7.19
CA THR A 487 -0.16 -9.76 8.40
C THR A 487 -1.31 -9.04 9.10
N ALA A 488 -2.31 -9.78 9.59
CA ALA A 488 -3.41 -9.14 10.33
C ALA A 488 -2.87 -8.51 11.63
N GLY A 489 -3.32 -7.31 11.97
CA GLY A 489 -2.88 -6.63 13.18
C GLY A 489 -3.28 -5.17 13.26
N THR A 490 -2.89 -4.52 14.36
CA THR A 490 -3.01 -3.08 14.54
C THR A 490 -1.74 -2.39 14.08
N TYR A 491 -1.89 -1.39 13.22
CA TYR A 491 -0.84 -0.59 12.64
C TYR A 491 -0.93 0.85 13.16
N ALA A 492 0.21 1.47 13.42
CA ALA A 492 0.29 2.91 13.54
C ALA A 492 0.24 3.50 12.13
N VAL A 493 -0.77 4.31 11.85
CA VAL A 493 -0.92 5.04 10.59
C VAL A 493 -0.54 6.49 10.79
N THR A 494 0.45 6.93 10.02
CA THR A 494 0.95 8.30 9.99
C THR A 494 0.42 9.00 8.76
N PHE A 495 -0.03 10.24 8.90
CA PHE A 495 -0.55 11.07 7.82
C PHE A 495 0.28 12.34 7.72
N ARG A 496 0.84 12.60 6.54
CA ARG A 496 1.52 13.85 6.22
C ARG A 496 0.53 14.85 5.68
N VAL A 497 0.32 15.92 6.45
CA VAL A 497 -0.77 16.89 6.26
C VAL A 497 -0.26 18.31 6.43
N ALA A 498 -1.01 19.28 5.91
CA ALA A 498 -0.71 20.70 6.08
C ALA A 498 -2.01 21.48 6.34
N ALA A 499 -2.00 22.41 7.28
CA ALA A 499 -3.16 23.23 7.63
C ALA A 499 -2.71 24.63 8.12
N PRO A 500 -3.23 25.73 7.55
CA PRO A 500 -2.91 27.09 8.03
C PRO A 500 -3.25 27.32 9.51
N SER A 501 -4.33 26.69 9.98
CA SER A 501 -4.82 26.71 11.36
C SER A 501 -5.15 25.30 11.83
N ALA A 502 -5.25 25.08 13.14
CA ALA A 502 -5.62 23.77 13.66
C ALA A 502 -7.05 23.39 13.22
N VAL A 503 -7.24 22.13 12.83
CA VAL A 503 -8.53 21.58 12.39
C VAL A 503 -8.87 20.40 13.30
N THR A 504 -9.87 20.58 14.15
CA THR A 504 -10.42 19.50 14.99
C THR A 504 -11.24 18.56 14.11
N ASN A 505 -11.09 17.25 14.30
CA ASN A 505 -11.82 16.21 13.56
C ASN A 505 -11.74 16.45 12.04
N ALA A 506 -10.53 16.58 11.52
CA ALA A 506 -10.30 16.90 10.12
C ALA A 506 -10.74 15.76 9.19
N PHE A 507 -10.46 14.51 9.57
CA PHE A 507 -10.76 13.33 8.78
C PHE A 507 -10.79 12.05 9.61
N HIS A 508 -11.25 10.95 9.00
CA HIS A 508 -11.07 9.60 9.53
C HIS A 508 -10.80 8.61 8.39
N LEU A 509 -10.20 7.46 8.73
CA LEU A 509 -9.95 6.36 7.81
C LEU A 509 -10.78 5.14 8.21
N THR A 510 -11.55 4.60 7.26
CA THR A 510 -12.34 3.38 7.44
C THR A 510 -11.75 2.22 6.64
N SER A 511 -12.00 0.99 7.08
CA SER A 511 -11.81 -0.21 6.26
C SER A 511 -13.16 -0.82 5.89
N SER A 512 -13.20 -1.66 4.85
CA SER A 512 -14.39 -2.38 4.40
C SER A 512 -15.04 -3.31 5.45
N ALA A 513 -14.40 -3.52 6.60
CA ALA A 513 -14.97 -4.24 7.75
C ALA A 513 -15.98 -3.40 8.58
N GLY A 514 -16.17 -2.12 8.25
CA GLY A 514 -17.37 -1.37 8.68
C GLY A 514 -17.31 -0.72 10.06
N SER A 515 -16.21 -0.02 10.39
CA SER A 515 -16.16 0.97 11.48
C SER A 515 -15.09 2.03 11.17
N ALA A 516 -15.22 3.24 11.74
CA ALA A 516 -14.17 4.27 11.70
C ALA A 516 -12.91 3.74 12.39
N ALA A 517 -12.00 3.19 11.59
CA ALA A 517 -10.95 2.32 12.09
C ALA A 517 -9.81 3.09 12.77
N THR A 518 -9.72 4.41 12.52
CA THR A 518 -8.84 5.35 13.23
C THR A 518 -9.52 6.22 14.27
N GLY A 519 -10.85 6.28 14.31
CA GLY A 519 -11.56 7.42 14.91
C GLY A 519 -11.31 8.74 14.17
N GLU A 520 -11.78 9.84 14.74
CA GLU A 520 -11.59 11.21 14.22
C GLU A 520 -10.15 11.68 14.47
N VAL A 521 -9.48 12.14 13.41
CA VAL A 521 -8.10 12.63 13.45
C VAL A 521 -8.09 14.14 13.34
N SER A 522 -7.46 14.82 14.29
CA SER A 522 -7.27 16.28 14.28
C SER A 522 -5.90 16.66 13.73
N ILE A 523 -5.82 17.81 13.06
CA ILE A 523 -4.58 18.33 12.47
C ILE A 523 -4.15 19.60 13.23
N PRO A 524 -2.92 19.69 13.77
CA PRO A 524 -2.41 20.91 14.38
C PRO A 524 -2.09 21.97 13.32
N ALA A 525 -2.05 23.25 13.72
CA ALA A 525 -1.65 24.32 12.82
C ALA A 525 -0.20 24.13 12.36
N SER A 526 0.01 23.98 11.06
CA SER A 526 1.35 23.94 10.43
C SER A 526 1.73 25.29 9.80
N GLY A 527 0.82 26.25 9.78
CA GLY A 527 1.08 27.64 9.37
C GLY A 527 0.96 27.89 7.85
N GLY A 528 0.50 26.92 7.07
CA GLY A 528 0.17 27.09 5.66
C GLY A 528 -0.27 25.79 4.99
N TYR A 529 -0.90 25.89 3.81
CA TYR A 529 -1.35 24.72 3.01
C TYR A 529 -0.20 23.88 2.45
N GLN A 530 1.01 24.43 2.46
CA GLN A 530 2.23 23.81 1.94
C GLN A 530 3.34 23.77 3.01
N ASN A 531 2.96 23.89 4.29
CA ASN A 531 3.85 23.65 5.44
C ASN A 531 3.44 22.33 6.08
N TRP A 532 4.31 21.33 6.04
CA TRP A 532 3.94 19.95 6.28
C TRP A 532 4.27 19.48 7.70
N THR A 533 3.31 18.83 8.34
CA THR A 533 3.44 18.13 9.62
C THR A 533 2.94 16.70 9.50
N THR A 534 3.18 15.87 10.52
CA THR A 534 2.72 14.48 10.55
C THR A 534 1.86 14.24 11.79
N VAL A 535 0.69 13.65 11.59
CA VAL A 535 -0.20 13.18 12.67
C VAL A 535 -0.29 11.67 12.64
N THR A 536 -0.53 11.04 13.80
CA THR A 536 -0.57 9.57 13.92
C THR A 536 -1.92 9.13 14.50
N ALA A 537 -2.46 8.05 13.96
CA ALA A 537 -3.58 7.31 14.52
C ALA A 537 -3.27 5.80 14.49
N ASN A 538 -4.19 4.97 14.98
CA ASN A 538 -4.06 3.51 14.91
C ASN A 538 -5.18 2.92 14.05
N ILE A 539 -4.90 1.82 13.36
CA ILE A 539 -5.88 1.12 12.54
C ILE A 539 -5.67 -0.38 12.60
N THR A 540 -6.74 -1.14 12.84
CA THR A 540 -6.70 -2.61 12.82
C THR A 540 -7.13 -3.12 11.45
N LEU A 541 -6.28 -3.96 10.85
CA LEU A 541 -6.47 -4.49 9.50
C LEU A 541 -6.35 -6.01 9.49
N ALA A 542 -7.23 -6.67 8.72
CA ALA A 542 -7.07 -8.08 8.41
C ALA A 542 -6.02 -8.29 7.31
N ALA A 543 -5.35 -9.45 7.32
CA ALA A 543 -4.38 -9.82 6.29
C ALA A 543 -5.02 -9.87 4.88
N GLY A 544 -4.21 -9.67 3.86
CA GLY A 544 -4.61 -9.67 2.46
C GLY A 544 -5.11 -8.32 1.95
N SER A 545 -5.81 -8.34 0.82
CA SER A 545 -6.31 -7.13 0.17
C SER A 545 -7.41 -6.45 1.01
N GLN A 546 -7.22 -5.18 1.35
CA GLN A 546 -8.18 -4.33 2.05
C GLN A 546 -8.49 -3.08 1.24
N ALA A 547 -9.72 -2.58 1.36
CA ALA A 547 -10.12 -1.27 0.84
C ALA A 547 -10.23 -0.28 2.00
N LEU A 548 -9.49 0.82 1.91
CA LEU A 548 -9.50 1.91 2.86
C LEU A 548 -10.23 3.11 2.25
N THR A 549 -11.02 3.83 3.04
CA THR A 549 -11.64 5.09 2.62
C THR A 549 -11.25 6.18 3.60
N LEU A 550 -10.55 7.20 3.11
CA LEU A 550 -10.28 8.42 3.85
C LEU A 550 -11.43 9.39 3.60
N THR A 551 -12.16 9.74 4.64
CA THR A 551 -13.28 10.68 4.61
C THR A 551 -12.85 11.98 5.23
N GLN A 552 -13.07 13.09 4.53
CA GLN A 552 -12.81 14.43 5.03
C GLN A 552 -14.04 14.92 5.82
N ASP A 553 -13.86 15.21 7.09
CA ASP A 553 -14.95 15.57 7.99
C ASP A 553 -15.07 17.09 8.16
N ASN A 554 -13.93 17.79 8.19
CA ASN A 554 -13.85 19.26 8.25
C ASN A 554 -12.85 19.81 7.22
N PRO A 555 -13.10 20.99 6.64
CA PRO A 555 -12.25 21.58 5.59
C PRO A 555 -10.96 22.22 6.13
N GLY A 556 -10.11 22.75 5.23
CA GLY A 556 -9.03 23.68 5.58
C GLY A 556 -7.62 23.06 5.71
N TRP A 557 -7.36 21.96 5.02
CA TRP A 557 -6.09 21.24 5.08
C TRP A 557 -5.78 20.50 3.75
N ASN A 558 -4.51 20.14 3.57
CA ASN A 558 -4.01 19.34 2.45
C ASN A 558 -3.41 18.01 2.94
N PHE A 559 -3.37 17.00 2.07
CA PHE A 559 -2.93 15.65 2.37
C PHE A 559 -1.89 15.13 1.36
N ARG A 560 -0.69 14.80 1.82
CA ARG A 560 0.42 14.33 0.97
C ARG A 560 0.49 12.81 0.90
N TRP A 561 0.68 12.13 2.02
CA TRP A 561 0.90 10.68 2.06
C TRP A 561 0.44 10.08 3.38
N MET A 562 0.13 8.78 3.36
CA MET A 562 -0.02 7.99 4.57
C MET A 562 0.95 6.82 4.61
N GLY A 563 1.38 6.49 5.83
CA GLY A 563 2.33 5.42 6.10
C GLY A 563 1.86 4.51 7.22
N PHE A 564 1.96 3.21 7.03
CA PHE A 564 1.57 2.19 8.00
C PHE A 564 2.82 1.51 8.54
N GLY A 565 3.08 1.70 9.84
CA GLY A 565 4.15 1.05 10.58
C GLY A 565 3.59 0.06 11.62
N PRO A 566 4.44 -0.85 12.14
CA PRO A 566 4.09 -1.64 13.32
C PRO A 566 3.64 -0.71 14.45
N ASN A 567 2.55 -1.05 15.15
CA ASN A 567 2.12 -0.25 16.30
C ASN A 567 3.12 -0.43 17.45
N LYS A 568 3.75 0.66 17.91
CA LYS A 568 4.59 0.67 19.10
C LYS A 568 3.73 1.00 20.31
N ALA A 569 3.76 0.18 21.36
CA ALA A 569 3.03 0.44 22.60
C ALA A 569 3.82 -0.02 23.83
N PRO A 570 3.58 0.58 25.01
CA PRO A 570 4.10 0.05 26.27
C PRO A 570 3.73 -1.43 26.43
N PHE A 571 4.59 -2.21 27.09
CA PHE A 571 4.24 -3.59 27.42
C PHE A 571 2.98 -3.63 28.30
N GLY A 572 2.05 -4.54 27.99
CA GLY A 572 0.75 -4.60 28.67
C GLY A 572 -0.19 -3.39 28.40
N GLY A 573 0.17 -2.50 27.46
CA GLY A 573 -0.65 -1.36 27.06
C GLY A 573 -0.61 -0.14 27.99
N THR A 574 0.11 -0.21 29.11
CA THR A 574 0.23 0.89 30.08
C THR A 574 1.70 1.25 30.30
N PRO A 575 2.11 2.53 30.24
CA PRO A 575 3.46 2.95 30.57
C PRO A 575 3.86 2.51 31.98
N ALA A 576 5.09 2.04 32.16
CA ALA A 576 5.56 1.64 33.49
C ALA A 576 5.70 2.86 34.41
N ALA A 577 5.25 2.75 35.65
CA ALA A 577 5.28 3.86 36.61
C ALA A 577 6.71 4.09 37.13
N VAL A 578 7.13 5.36 37.18
CA VAL A 578 8.39 5.81 37.78
C VAL A 578 8.08 6.88 38.83
N PRO A 579 8.48 6.72 40.11
CA PRO A 579 9.31 5.64 40.67
C PRO A 579 8.62 4.27 40.68
N GLY A 580 9.41 3.21 40.66
CA GLY A 580 8.92 1.83 40.57
C GLY A 580 9.94 0.86 40.00
N VAL A 581 9.53 -0.38 39.77
CA VAL A 581 10.33 -1.41 39.10
C VAL A 581 9.80 -1.60 37.68
N VAL A 582 10.71 -1.61 36.71
CA VAL A 582 10.45 -1.95 35.31
C VAL A 582 11.19 -3.25 35.02
N GLU A 583 10.46 -4.34 34.80
CA GLU A 583 11.06 -5.62 34.40
C GLU A 583 11.68 -5.49 33.00
N ALA A 584 12.87 -6.06 32.80
CA ALA A 584 13.62 -5.90 31.56
C ALA A 584 12.91 -6.57 30.37
N GLU A 585 12.30 -7.72 30.59
CA GLU A 585 11.50 -8.43 29.60
C GLU A 585 10.16 -7.75 29.29
N ASN A 586 9.82 -6.67 29.99
CA ASN A 586 8.66 -5.80 29.72
C ASN A 586 9.02 -4.59 28.85
N TYR A 587 10.03 -4.71 27.98
CA TYR A 587 10.29 -3.73 26.93
C TYR A 587 9.07 -3.56 26.02
N ASP A 588 8.97 -2.42 25.33
CA ASP A 588 7.83 -2.04 24.49
C ASP A 588 7.47 -3.12 23.46
N THR A 589 6.21 -3.15 23.05
CA THR A 589 5.78 -3.88 21.85
C THR A 589 6.02 -3.00 20.61
N GLY A 590 6.26 -3.59 19.44
CA GLY A 590 6.52 -2.86 18.20
C GLY A 590 7.50 -3.53 17.23
N GLY A 591 8.22 -4.57 17.68
CA GLY A 591 9.07 -5.41 16.85
C GLY A 591 10.50 -4.87 16.63
N GLN A 592 11.30 -5.65 15.89
CA GLN A 592 12.69 -5.35 15.54
C GLN A 592 12.85 -3.99 14.85
N GLY A 593 13.83 -3.20 15.28
CA GLY A 593 14.10 -1.84 14.79
C GLY A 593 13.18 -0.76 15.36
N ILE A 594 12.09 -1.13 16.05
CA ILE A 594 11.09 -0.20 16.59
C ILE A 594 11.04 -0.24 18.12
N ALA A 595 10.83 -1.40 18.73
CA ALA A 595 10.78 -1.55 20.18
C ALA A 595 12.05 -2.19 20.76
N TYR A 596 12.77 -2.94 19.93
CA TYR A 596 14.07 -3.54 20.27
C TYR A 596 14.93 -3.71 19.01
N ASN A 597 16.22 -3.95 19.18
CA ASN A 597 17.13 -4.42 18.14
C ASN A 597 17.96 -5.58 18.67
N GLN A 598 17.63 -6.79 18.25
CA GLN A 598 18.29 -8.02 18.67
C GLN A 598 18.70 -8.82 17.41
N THR A 599 19.86 -9.47 17.42
CA THR A 599 20.45 -10.15 16.23
C THR A 599 20.24 -11.66 16.21
N VAL A 600 19.57 -12.22 17.22
CA VAL A 600 19.27 -13.64 17.31
C VAL A 600 17.74 -13.82 17.29
N ASN A 601 17.24 -14.57 16.30
CA ASN A 601 15.85 -15.07 16.28
C ASN A 601 15.90 -16.56 16.61
N GLY A 602 15.31 -16.97 17.74
CA GLY A 602 15.31 -18.37 18.19
C GLY A 602 15.46 -18.53 19.71
N GLY A 603 14.40 -18.22 20.45
CA GLY A 603 14.27 -18.54 21.88
C GLY A 603 12.79 -18.54 22.27
N GLN A 604 12.26 -19.72 22.60
CA GLN A 604 10.85 -19.94 22.95
C GLN A 604 10.62 -19.56 24.42
N THR A 605 9.85 -18.52 24.68
CA THR A 605 9.07 -18.45 25.93
C THR A 605 7.64 -17.99 25.62
N ALA A 606 6.67 -18.49 26.38
CA ALA A 606 5.25 -18.07 26.27
C ALA A 606 5.02 -16.64 26.80
N TYR A 607 6.06 -15.93 27.23
CA TYR A 607 5.95 -14.63 27.89
C TYR A 607 5.57 -13.50 26.92
N ARG A 608 6.14 -13.50 25.70
CA ARG A 608 5.86 -12.47 24.69
C ARG A 608 5.46 -13.05 23.34
N ALA A 609 4.44 -12.44 22.72
CA ALA A 609 3.95 -12.80 21.40
C ALA A 609 4.88 -12.37 20.24
N ASP A 610 5.81 -11.44 20.49
CA ASP A 610 6.78 -10.95 19.48
C ASP A 610 7.96 -11.91 19.26
N ASN A 611 8.02 -13.03 20.00
CA ASN A 611 8.94 -14.15 19.82
C ASN A 611 10.43 -13.75 19.78
N ASN A 612 10.79 -12.68 20.50
CA ASN A 612 12.17 -12.24 20.66
C ASN A 612 12.96 -13.24 21.52
N SER A 613 14.09 -13.72 21.01
CA SER A 613 14.90 -14.76 21.66
C SER A 613 15.65 -14.31 22.92
N ALA A 614 15.72 -12.99 23.15
CA ALA A 614 16.43 -12.44 24.30
C ALA A 614 15.72 -12.73 25.63
N VAL A 615 14.39 -13.00 25.64
CA VAL A 615 13.63 -13.28 26.88
C VAL A 615 13.67 -14.76 27.21
N GLY A 616 14.30 -15.11 28.32
CA GLY A 616 14.45 -16.48 28.82
C GLY A 616 13.81 -16.67 30.19
N ALA A 617 13.33 -17.89 30.47
CA ALA A 617 12.89 -18.27 31.81
C ALA A 617 14.12 -18.50 32.72
N ASP A 618 14.12 -17.84 33.88
CA ASP A 618 15.12 -17.99 34.94
C ASP A 618 14.42 -17.89 36.30
N ALA A 619 14.36 -19.00 37.04
CA ALA A 619 13.69 -19.02 38.35
C ALA A 619 14.33 -18.11 39.42
N SER A 620 15.53 -17.58 39.16
CA SER A 620 16.24 -16.65 40.05
C SER A 620 15.94 -15.17 39.73
N ALA A 621 15.23 -14.92 38.63
CA ALA A 621 14.71 -13.61 38.25
C ALA A 621 13.51 -13.19 39.12
N SER A 622 13.25 -11.88 39.22
CA SER A 622 12.20 -11.28 40.05
C SER A 622 10.82 -11.89 39.80
N ASN A 623 10.50 -12.16 38.53
CA ASN A 623 9.22 -12.71 38.08
C ASN A 623 9.36 -14.05 37.32
N GLY A 624 10.55 -14.66 37.34
CA GLY A 624 10.85 -15.90 36.63
C GLY A 624 11.36 -15.73 35.19
N TYR A 625 11.56 -14.49 34.71
CA TYR A 625 12.09 -14.19 33.38
C TYR A 625 13.15 -13.11 33.42
N CYS A 626 14.08 -13.15 32.48
CA CYS A 626 15.07 -12.09 32.29
C CYS A 626 15.39 -11.90 30.81
N VAL A 627 16.01 -10.77 30.47
CA VAL A 627 16.62 -10.55 29.16
C VAL A 627 18.08 -11.01 29.21
N GLY A 628 18.46 -11.93 28.33
CA GLY A 628 19.83 -12.40 28.16
C GLY A 628 20.29 -12.33 26.71
N SER A 629 21.32 -13.13 26.37
CA SER A 629 21.93 -13.17 25.03
C SER A 629 22.45 -11.81 24.53
N SER A 630 22.92 -10.96 25.44
CA SER A 630 23.31 -9.60 25.10
C SER A 630 24.47 -9.53 24.11
N ASN A 631 24.45 -8.54 23.22
CA ASN A 631 25.51 -8.24 22.26
C ASN A 631 25.68 -6.72 22.07
N ALA A 632 26.92 -6.31 21.79
CA ALA A 632 27.23 -4.91 21.53
C ALA A 632 26.37 -4.33 20.39
N GLY A 633 25.69 -3.21 20.66
CA GLY A 633 24.83 -2.50 19.71
C GLY A 633 23.36 -2.95 19.69
N GLN A 634 23.00 -3.97 20.47
CA GLN A 634 21.61 -4.34 20.71
C GLN A 634 20.95 -3.37 21.69
N TRP A 635 19.62 -3.28 21.63
CA TRP A 635 18.89 -2.37 22.51
C TRP A 635 17.43 -2.76 22.73
N LEU A 636 16.86 -2.22 23.81
CA LEU A 636 15.47 -2.44 24.26
C LEU A 636 14.86 -1.09 24.67
N ARG A 637 13.62 -0.79 24.25
CA ARG A 637 12.92 0.45 24.63
C ARG A 637 11.85 0.20 25.70
N TYR A 638 11.69 1.16 26.59
CA TYR A 638 10.71 1.12 27.68
C TYR A 638 9.97 2.45 27.72
N THR A 639 8.67 2.41 27.49
CA THR A 639 7.79 3.56 27.69
C THR A 639 7.40 3.63 29.16
N VAL A 640 7.77 4.73 29.82
CA VAL A 640 7.55 4.95 31.26
C VAL A 640 6.83 6.27 31.49
N ASN A 641 6.14 6.39 32.62
CA ASN A 641 5.54 7.64 33.08
C ASN A 641 6.19 8.07 34.40
N VAL A 642 6.96 9.15 34.36
CA VAL A 642 7.67 9.73 35.50
C VAL A 642 6.72 10.66 36.25
N ALA A 643 6.37 10.28 37.48
CA ALA A 643 5.40 11.00 38.30
C ALA A 643 5.88 12.42 38.67
N SER A 644 7.15 12.55 39.04
CA SER A 644 7.78 13.83 39.42
C SER A 644 9.22 13.91 38.92
N GLY A 645 9.69 15.12 38.60
CA GLY A 645 11.05 15.33 38.15
C GLY A 645 12.05 15.31 39.31
N GLY A 646 13.32 15.06 39.00
CA GLY A 646 14.41 15.16 39.98
C GLY A 646 15.55 14.18 39.72
N ALA A 647 16.47 14.11 40.67
CA ALA A 647 17.67 13.28 40.60
C ALA A 647 17.42 11.86 41.16
N TYR A 648 16.99 10.94 40.29
CA TYR A 648 16.69 9.56 40.66
C TYR A 648 17.96 8.74 40.91
N THR A 649 17.81 7.69 41.73
CA THR A 649 18.76 6.56 41.74
C THR A 649 18.16 5.39 40.98
N LEU A 650 18.88 4.89 39.96
CA LEU A 650 18.49 3.72 39.17
C LEU A 650 19.27 2.51 39.65
N GLY A 651 18.59 1.42 39.98
CA GLY A 651 19.19 0.13 40.33
C GLY A 651 18.92 -0.90 39.23
N PHE A 652 19.97 -1.43 38.61
CA PHE A 652 19.87 -2.44 37.57
C PHE A 652 20.19 -3.82 38.15
N ARG A 653 19.20 -4.71 38.23
CA ARG A 653 19.40 -6.09 38.66
C ARG A 653 19.89 -6.91 37.46
N ALA A 654 21.12 -7.41 37.54
CA ALA A 654 21.80 -8.06 36.42
C ALA A 654 22.71 -9.21 36.88
N SER A 655 23.04 -10.13 35.96
CA SER A 655 23.96 -11.25 36.19
C SER A 655 25.01 -11.31 35.08
N SER A 656 26.19 -11.85 35.39
CA SER A 656 27.26 -12.06 34.41
C SER A 656 28.18 -13.20 34.81
N GLY A 657 28.43 -14.13 33.88
CA GLY A 657 29.34 -15.27 34.11
C GLY A 657 30.82 -14.89 34.18
N ALA A 658 31.19 -13.68 33.73
CA ALA A 658 32.55 -13.13 33.81
C ALA A 658 32.51 -11.60 33.97
N THR A 659 33.66 -10.98 34.28
CA THR A 659 33.76 -9.51 34.23
C THR A 659 33.73 -9.03 32.78
N GLY A 660 32.98 -7.97 32.48
CA GLY A 660 33.00 -7.35 31.15
C GLY A 660 31.66 -6.86 30.62
N GLY A 661 30.54 -7.23 31.27
CA GLY A 661 29.21 -6.76 30.89
C GLY A 661 29.04 -5.26 31.14
N ARG A 662 28.58 -4.54 30.12
CA ARG A 662 28.40 -3.08 30.11
C ARG A 662 27.19 -2.69 29.28
N PHE A 663 26.47 -1.69 29.76
CA PHE A 663 25.32 -1.10 29.09
C PHE A 663 25.16 0.36 29.55
N HIS A 664 24.24 1.10 28.93
CA HIS A 664 23.76 2.37 29.45
C HIS A 664 22.28 2.58 29.12
N LEU A 665 21.64 3.50 29.85
CA LEU A 665 20.29 3.95 29.54
C LEU A 665 20.36 5.32 28.86
N GLN A 666 19.58 5.53 27.80
CA GLN A 666 19.45 6.82 27.12
C GLN A 666 17.98 7.24 26.99
N ASP A 667 17.74 8.54 26.86
CA ASP A 667 16.41 9.09 26.59
C ASP A 667 15.99 8.95 25.12
N GLU A 668 14.78 9.43 24.78
CA GLU A 668 14.23 9.36 23.43
C GLU A 668 14.98 10.22 22.39
N ARG A 669 15.87 11.10 22.86
CA ARG A 669 16.72 11.97 22.03
C ARG A 669 18.12 11.39 21.85
N GLY A 670 18.40 10.25 22.48
CA GLY A 670 19.71 9.59 22.46
C GLY A 670 20.71 10.19 23.44
N ASN A 671 20.27 10.98 24.42
CA ASN A 671 21.16 11.46 25.48
C ASN A 671 21.41 10.32 26.47
N ASN A 672 22.67 10.00 26.71
CA ASN A 672 23.06 9.00 27.70
C ASN A 672 22.77 9.52 29.12
N LEU A 673 21.86 8.85 29.84
CA LEU A 673 21.38 9.24 31.17
C LEU A 673 22.26 8.72 32.31
N THR A 674 22.91 7.57 32.12
CA THR A 674 23.61 6.84 33.20
C THR A 674 25.12 6.87 33.08
N GLY A 675 25.66 7.25 31.93
CA GLY A 675 26.99 6.83 31.52
C GLY A 675 27.08 5.31 31.37
N THR A 676 28.28 4.79 31.17
CA THR A 676 28.51 3.33 31.12
C THR A 676 28.35 2.70 32.49
N VAL A 677 27.40 1.77 32.60
CA VAL A 677 27.16 0.93 33.77
C VAL A 677 27.95 -0.36 33.60
N ASN A 678 28.76 -0.73 34.59
CA ASN A 678 29.57 -1.96 34.56
C ASN A 678 28.94 -3.02 35.46
N ILE A 679 28.71 -4.21 34.91
CA ILE A 679 28.22 -5.37 35.65
C ILE A 679 29.43 -6.16 36.16
N PRO A 680 29.58 -6.35 37.49
CA PRO A 680 30.63 -7.20 38.04
C PRO A 680 30.38 -8.67 37.70
N SER A 681 31.42 -9.50 37.74
CA SER A 681 31.24 -10.96 37.67
C SER A 681 30.41 -11.42 38.85
N THR A 682 29.25 -12.02 38.60
CA THR A 682 28.37 -12.54 39.66
C THR A 682 28.63 -14.02 39.94
N GLY A 683 29.47 -14.68 39.15
CA GLY A 683 29.83 -16.09 39.30
C GLY A 683 28.87 -17.07 38.62
N GLY A 684 27.80 -16.57 37.98
CA GLY A 684 26.85 -17.40 37.24
C GLY A 684 25.74 -16.60 36.55
N TRP A 685 25.17 -17.17 35.48
CA TRP A 685 24.12 -16.55 34.66
C TRP A 685 22.78 -16.37 35.38
N SER A 686 22.53 -17.11 36.45
CA SER A 686 21.34 -16.99 37.31
C SER A 686 21.68 -16.44 38.70
N THR A 687 22.85 -15.84 38.86
CA THR A 687 23.27 -15.17 40.10
C THR A 687 23.21 -13.67 39.88
N TYR A 688 22.20 -13.01 40.45
CA TYR A 688 21.94 -11.59 40.21
C TYR A 688 22.54 -10.71 41.30
N THR A 689 22.97 -9.52 40.90
CA THR A 689 23.34 -8.41 41.79
C THR A 689 22.72 -7.11 41.28
N THR A 690 22.65 -6.08 42.12
CA THR A 690 22.14 -4.77 41.73
C THR A 690 23.28 -3.78 41.59
N VAL A 691 23.39 -3.16 40.41
CA VAL A 691 24.32 -2.06 40.15
C VAL A 691 23.53 -0.75 40.16
N SER A 692 23.92 0.20 41.01
CA SER A 692 23.19 1.46 41.19
C SER A 692 23.90 2.67 40.56
N VAL A 693 23.12 3.55 39.95
CA VAL A 693 23.55 4.86 39.42
C VAL A 693 22.69 5.93 40.07
N SER A 694 23.32 6.79 40.88
CA SER A 694 22.64 7.91 41.54
C SER A 694 22.77 9.20 40.75
N GLY A 695 21.82 10.12 40.92
CA GLY A 695 21.88 11.45 40.32
C GLY A 695 21.35 11.54 38.88
N VAL A 696 20.56 10.55 38.45
CA VAL A 696 19.97 10.53 37.10
C VAL A 696 18.78 11.49 37.06
N ASN A 697 18.95 12.63 36.39
CA ASN A 697 17.91 13.64 36.30
C ASN A 697 16.82 13.24 35.32
N LEU A 698 15.60 13.01 35.82
CA LEU A 698 14.41 12.74 35.02
C LEU A 698 13.44 13.91 35.12
N THR A 699 12.70 14.20 34.04
CA THR A 699 11.62 15.19 34.04
C THR A 699 10.26 14.50 34.21
N PRO A 700 9.23 15.16 34.74
CA PRO A 700 7.90 14.57 34.83
C PRO A 700 7.31 14.27 33.44
N GLY A 701 6.45 13.24 33.37
CA GLY A 701 5.68 12.90 32.18
C GLY A 701 6.11 11.60 31.49
N LEU A 702 5.60 11.41 30.27
CA LEU A 702 5.84 10.21 29.48
C LEU A 702 7.23 10.27 28.83
N HIS A 703 8.00 9.20 28.99
CA HIS A 703 9.34 9.05 28.41
C HIS A 703 9.48 7.71 27.71
N VAL A 704 10.42 7.64 26.76
CA VAL A 704 10.87 6.38 26.18
C VAL A 704 12.35 6.23 26.46
N PHE A 705 12.70 5.37 27.41
CA PHE A 705 14.09 5.05 27.69
C PHE A 705 14.56 3.89 26.82
N THR A 706 15.80 3.97 26.32
CA THR A 706 16.44 2.89 25.58
C THR A 706 17.60 2.34 26.40
N LEU A 707 17.57 1.06 26.72
CA LEU A 707 18.72 0.34 27.26
C LEU A 707 19.59 -0.11 26.10
N MET A 708 20.80 0.42 26.04
CA MET A 708 21.80 0.14 25.00
C MET A 708 22.82 -0.85 25.56
N GLU A 709 22.98 -1.99 24.88
CA GLU A 709 23.96 -3.01 25.25
C GLU A 709 25.32 -2.64 24.65
N ASP A 710 26.28 -2.24 25.49
CA ASP A 710 27.60 -1.78 25.04
C ASP A 710 28.56 -2.95 24.76
N THR A 711 28.25 -4.11 25.33
CA THR A 711 29.05 -5.35 25.23
C THR A 711 28.13 -6.55 25.29
N SER A 712 28.68 -7.74 25.03
CA SER A 712 27.98 -9.00 25.23
C SER A 712 28.21 -9.58 26.63
N GLY A 713 27.38 -10.54 27.01
CA GLY A 713 27.71 -11.51 28.06
C GLY A 713 27.13 -11.22 29.44
N PHE A 714 25.91 -10.71 29.51
CA PHE A 714 25.17 -10.50 30.75
C PHE A 714 23.67 -10.77 30.57
N ASN A 715 22.95 -10.94 31.68
CA ASN A 715 21.49 -10.87 31.71
C ASN A 715 21.04 -9.65 32.52
N ILE A 716 19.90 -9.07 32.16
CA ILE A 716 19.22 -8.01 32.92
C ILE A 716 17.83 -8.51 33.28
N ASP A 717 17.51 -8.35 34.56
CA ASP A 717 16.24 -8.76 35.16
C ASP A 717 15.30 -7.56 35.30
N SER A 718 15.77 -6.48 35.92
CA SER A 718 14.91 -5.33 36.21
C SER A 718 15.67 -4.01 36.38
N ILE A 719 14.94 -2.92 36.21
CA ILE A 719 15.38 -1.54 36.46
C ILE A 719 14.48 -0.93 37.55
N THR A 720 15.06 -0.65 38.71
CA THR A 720 14.39 0.04 39.82
C THR A 720 14.68 1.52 39.74
N PHE A 721 13.64 2.35 39.67
CA PHE A 721 13.73 3.81 39.74
C PHE A 721 13.33 4.28 41.14
N THR A 722 14.30 4.75 41.92
CA THR A 722 14.08 5.31 43.25
C THR A 722 14.06 6.84 43.15
N ALA A 723 12.93 7.44 43.51
CA ALA A 723 12.76 8.90 43.54
C ALA A 723 13.74 9.57 44.51
N PRO A 724 14.17 10.82 44.24
CA PRO A 724 14.92 11.59 45.21
C PRO A 724 14.09 11.81 46.49
N LEU A 725 14.79 11.96 47.62
CA LEU A 725 14.18 12.51 48.83
C LEU A 725 13.70 13.94 48.54
N PRO A 726 12.54 14.39 49.04
CA PRO A 726 12.02 15.73 48.77
C PRO A 726 12.76 16.84 49.54
N ILE A 727 14.06 16.68 49.80
CA ILE A 727 14.88 17.65 50.52
C ILE A 727 14.87 19.00 49.81
N GLY A 728 14.61 20.08 50.55
CA GLY A 728 14.49 21.44 50.02
C GLY A 728 13.10 21.78 49.45
N HIS A 729 12.16 20.83 49.48
CA HIS A 729 10.79 21.07 49.06
C HIS A 729 9.90 21.37 50.27
N ARG A 730 8.90 22.22 50.04
CA ARG A 730 7.72 22.31 50.89
C ARG A 730 6.76 21.19 50.53
N ILE A 731 6.27 20.47 51.54
CA ILE A 731 5.30 19.38 51.35
C ILE A 731 4.09 19.54 52.26
N ALA A 732 3.01 18.84 51.91
CA ALA A 732 1.93 18.51 52.83
C ALA A 732 1.73 16.99 52.90
N LEU A 733 1.53 16.46 54.10
CA LEU A 733 1.25 15.04 54.33
C LEU A 733 -0.24 14.83 54.51
N TYR A 734 -0.81 13.84 53.85
CA TYR A 734 -2.21 13.44 53.91
C TYR A 734 -2.29 12.03 54.49
N SER A 735 -3.15 11.80 55.47
CA SER A 735 -3.45 10.44 55.94
C SER A 735 -4.69 9.92 55.21
N PRO A 736 -4.57 8.93 54.30
CA PRO A 736 -5.72 8.37 53.60
C PRO A 736 -6.72 7.73 54.57
N THR A 737 -6.23 7.12 55.65
CA THR A 737 -7.06 6.50 56.68
C THR A 737 -7.83 7.53 57.50
N ALA A 738 -7.23 8.70 57.78
CA ALA A 738 -7.92 9.77 58.50
C ALA A 738 -8.86 10.59 57.60
N GLY A 739 -8.53 10.71 56.31
CA GLY A 739 -9.21 11.57 55.35
C GLY A 739 -8.76 13.04 55.40
N TYR A 740 -7.68 13.35 56.12
CA TYR A 740 -7.23 14.72 56.41
C TYR A 740 -5.71 14.89 56.26
N TYR A 741 -5.29 16.13 56.02
CA TYR A 741 -3.88 16.53 56.06
C TYR A 741 -3.36 16.59 57.50
N VAL A 742 -2.09 16.21 57.66
CA VAL A 742 -1.32 16.34 58.88
C VAL A 742 -1.08 17.82 59.13
N SER A 743 -1.49 18.27 60.30
CA SER A 743 -1.55 19.67 60.71
C SER A 743 -0.91 19.82 62.07
N THR A 744 -0.30 20.97 62.34
CA THR A 744 0.03 21.36 63.72
C THR A 744 -1.21 21.77 64.54
N ASP A 745 -2.44 21.56 64.06
CA ASP A 745 -3.75 21.92 64.68
C ASP A 745 -3.95 23.42 64.95
N GLN A 746 -5.01 23.99 64.36
CA GLN A 746 -5.36 25.41 64.43
C GLN A 746 -5.74 25.91 65.84
N THR A 747 -5.99 25.00 66.77
CA THR A 747 -6.41 25.29 68.15
C THR A 747 -5.39 24.85 69.21
N ASP A 748 -4.44 23.99 68.83
CA ASP A 748 -3.45 23.40 69.74
C ASP A 748 -2.15 23.07 68.98
N SER A 749 -1.25 24.06 68.90
CA SER A 749 0.01 23.95 68.13
C SER A 749 1.05 22.96 68.67
N THR A 750 0.71 22.20 69.72
CA THR A 750 1.65 21.33 70.41
C THR A 750 1.80 19.96 69.75
N TYR A 751 0.75 19.41 69.12
CA TYR A 751 0.76 18.06 68.53
C TYR A 751 0.45 18.07 67.04
N LEU A 752 1.08 17.16 66.29
CA LEU A 752 0.66 16.88 64.92
C LEU A 752 -0.61 16.01 64.92
N LYS A 753 -1.61 16.41 64.14
CA LYS A 753 -2.89 15.69 64.01
C LYS A 753 -3.33 15.61 62.55
N ALA A 754 -4.05 14.55 62.19
CA ALA A 754 -4.72 14.43 60.90
C ALA A 754 -6.25 14.42 61.11
N SER A 755 -6.84 15.57 61.43
CA SER A 755 -8.23 15.60 61.95
C SER A 755 -9.13 16.71 61.42
N LEU A 756 -8.60 17.73 60.75
CA LEU A 756 -9.35 18.97 60.46
C LEU A 756 -9.25 19.43 58.98
N ALA A 757 -8.07 19.36 58.37
CA ALA A 757 -7.82 20.00 57.08
C ALA A 757 -8.11 19.06 55.90
N ALA A 758 -9.16 19.37 55.12
CA ALA A 758 -9.45 18.69 53.85
C ALA A 758 -8.62 19.27 52.68
N SER A 759 -7.92 20.38 52.88
CA SER A 759 -6.98 21.00 51.95
C SER A 759 -5.87 21.67 52.76
N PRO A 760 -4.61 21.64 52.29
CA PRO A 760 -3.50 22.10 53.10
C PRO A 760 -3.35 23.62 53.06
N SER A 761 -2.92 24.20 54.18
CA SER A 761 -2.58 25.60 54.38
C SER A 761 -1.27 25.70 55.17
N THR A 762 -0.90 26.89 55.67
CA THR A 762 0.35 27.07 56.44
C THR A 762 0.49 26.13 57.65
N TRP A 763 -0.63 25.68 58.22
CA TRP A 763 -0.67 24.72 59.33
C TRP A 763 -0.30 23.29 58.94
N GLU A 764 -0.40 22.96 57.65
CA GLU A 764 -0.14 21.64 57.07
C GLU A 764 1.14 21.60 56.22
N TYR A 765 1.85 22.72 56.11
CA TYR A 765 3.07 22.85 55.32
C TYR A 765 4.31 22.53 56.15
N PHE A 766 5.15 21.67 55.57
CA PHE A 766 6.43 21.27 56.15
C PHE A 766 7.55 21.44 55.12
N ASP A 767 8.60 22.15 55.48
CA ASP A 767 9.85 22.14 54.72
C ASP A 767 10.63 20.88 55.04
N VAL A 768 11.03 20.15 54.02
CA VAL A 768 11.87 18.97 54.18
C VAL A 768 13.33 19.39 54.19
N ARG A 769 14.06 19.06 55.25
CA ARG A 769 15.48 19.39 55.44
C ARG A 769 16.33 18.13 55.45
N ASP A 770 17.57 18.24 54.99
CA ASP A 770 18.56 17.17 55.09
C ASP A 770 18.96 16.97 56.55
N ALA A 771 18.73 15.76 57.08
CA ALA A 771 19.14 15.38 58.43
C ALA A 771 20.40 14.49 58.43
N GLY A 772 21.04 14.31 57.27
CA GLY A 772 22.22 13.50 57.07
C GLY A 772 21.93 12.00 57.00
N SER A 773 22.90 11.24 56.47
CA SER A 773 22.82 9.76 56.33
C SER A 773 21.58 9.26 55.56
N GLY A 774 21.05 10.07 54.63
CA GLY A 774 19.84 9.74 53.86
C GLY A 774 18.53 9.91 54.63
N ASN A 775 18.56 10.58 55.79
CA ASN A 775 17.38 10.92 56.56
C ASN A 775 16.90 12.33 56.26
N ILE A 776 15.63 12.59 56.55
CA ILE A 776 15.02 13.92 56.45
C ILE A 776 14.62 14.44 57.82
N ALA A 777 14.43 15.75 57.94
CA ALA A 777 13.70 16.38 59.04
C ALA A 777 12.59 17.27 58.46
N LEU A 778 11.46 17.38 59.16
CA LEU A 778 10.33 18.21 58.73
C LEU A 778 10.27 19.47 59.59
N LEU A 779 10.36 20.65 58.98
CA LEU A 779 10.22 21.95 59.64
C LEU A 779 8.82 22.50 59.38
N SER A 780 8.00 22.66 60.42
CA SER A 780 6.67 23.25 60.27
C SER A 780 6.76 24.74 59.93
N GLU A 781 6.07 25.16 58.87
CA GLU A 781 6.03 26.58 58.50
C GLU A 781 5.26 27.43 59.50
N GLN A 782 4.26 26.82 60.15
CA GLN A 782 3.42 27.51 61.12
C GLN A 782 4.18 27.86 62.40
N THR A 783 4.99 26.93 62.91
CA THR A 783 5.68 27.10 64.19
C THR A 783 7.14 27.51 64.05
N GLY A 784 7.73 27.35 62.85
CA GLY A 784 9.16 27.57 62.61
C GLY A 784 10.06 26.57 63.35
N LYS A 785 9.53 25.39 63.71
CA LYS A 785 10.20 24.37 64.52
C LYS A 785 10.08 22.99 63.88
N TYR A 786 11.05 22.13 64.17
CA TYR A 786 11.09 20.79 63.60
C TYR A 786 10.05 19.87 64.27
N VAL A 787 9.52 18.95 63.46
CA VAL A 787 8.73 17.82 63.93
C VAL A 787 9.66 16.90 64.71
N SER A 788 9.33 16.64 65.97
CA SER A 788 10.10 15.85 66.93
C SER A 788 9.22 14.73 67.49
N VAL A 789 9.79 13.55 67.67
CA VAL A 789 9.21 12.50 68.51
C VAL A 789 9.49 12.85 69.98
N ASP A 790 8.47 13.16 70.77
CA ASP A 790 8.65 13.55 72.18
C ASP A 790 8.99 12.32 73.05
N MET A 791 10.29 12.06 73.20
CA MET A 791 10.81 10.93 73.99
C MET A 791 10.53 11.04 75.49
N ASN A 792 10.05 12.19 75.97
CA ASN A 792 9.63 12.33 77.38
C ASN A 792 8.20 11.81 77.62
N GLN A 793 7.42 11.58 76.56
CA GLN A 793 6.06 11.05 76.68
C GLN A 793 6.03 9.58 76.33
N SER A 794 5.37 8.76 77.15
CA SER A 794 5.24 7.31 76.92
C SER A 794 4.56 6.99 75.59
N SER A 795 3.69 7.87 75.10
CA SER A 795 3.00 7.72 73.82
C SER A 795 3.79 8.18 72.60
N ARG A 796 5.01 8.72 72.77
CA ARG A 796 5.90 9.15 71.66
C ARG A 796 5.20 10.01 70.61
N VAL A 797 4.44 10.99 71.09
CA VAL A 797 3.68 11.92 70.25
C VAL A 797 4.59 12.77 69.38
N LEU A 798 4.16 13.01 68.15
CA LEU A 798 4.83 13.94 67.24
C LEU A 798 4.42 15.37 67.56
N ARG A 799 5.42 16.24 67.72
CA ARG A 799 5.25 17.65 68.08
C ARG A 799 6.07 18.54 67.16
N ALA A 800 5.60 19.76 66.88
CA ALA A 800 6.38 20.75 66.14
C ALA A 800 6.59 22.03 66.95
N ASP A 801 6.82 21.92 68.26
CA ASP A 801 6.98 23.07 69.15
C ASP A 801 8.20 22.97 70.10
N LEU A 802 9.04 21.93 69.96
CA LEU A 802 10.16 21.66 70.86
C LEU A 802 11.47 22.36 70.49
N GLY A 803 11.88 22.34 69.22
CA GLY A 803 13.23 22.80 68.83
C GLY A 803 13.31 23.43 67.44
N THR A 804 14.26 24.34 67.26
CA THR A 804 14.58 25.02 65.99
C THR A 804 15.81 24.44 65.29
N THR A 805 16.39 23.35 65.81
CA THR A 805 17.57 22.67 65.27
C THR A 805 17.32 21.17 65.16
N ILE A 806 17.90 20.52 64.16
CA ILE A 806 17.83 19.05 64.00
C ILE A 806 18.70 18.39 65.06
N GLY A 807 18.08 17.72 66.03
CA GLY A 807 18.73 16.95 67.08
C GLY A 807 18.51 15.45 66.88
N ALA A 808 18.38 14.71 67.98
CA ALA A 808 18.18 13.25 67.94
C ALA A 808 16.71 12.83 67.73
N TRP A 809 15.74 13.74 67.88
CA TRP A 809 14.30 13.40 67.88
C TRP A 809 13.60 13.78 66.55
N GLU A 810 14.26 14.60 65.74
CA GLU A 810 13.77 15.20 64.50
C GLU A 810 14.08 14.40 63.22
N PRO A 811 15.11 13.54 63.14
CA PRO A 811 15.39 12.80 61.90
C PRO A 811 14.44 11.62 61.70
N PHE A 812 13.90 11.54 60.48
CA PHE A 812 13.06 10.44 59.99
C PHE A 812 13.66 9.81 58.73
N LYS A 813 13.54 8.49 58.58
CA LYS A 813 13.72 7.83 57.29
C LYS A 813 12.46 8.01 56.46
N TRP A 814 12.65 8.42 55.21
CA TRP A 814 11.60 8.47 54.20
C TRP A 814 11.47 7.11 53.52
N VAL A 815 10.38 6.38 53.81
CA VAL A 815 10.14 5.05 53.26
C VAL A 815 9.07 5.15 52.18
N SER A 816 9.47 5.10 50.91
CA SER A 816 8.51 5.07 49.81
C SER A 816 7.70 3.78 49.83
N LEU A 817 6.38 3.89 49.72
CA LEU A 817 5.45 2.76 49.62
C LEU A 817 4.86 2.61 48.20
N GLY A 818 5.42 3.33 47.23
CA GLY A 818 4.94 3.39 45.84
C GLY A 818 3.97 4.55 45.58
N GLY A 819 3.97 5.06 44.36
CA GLY A 819 3.20 6.26 43.99
C GLY A 819 3.58 7.48 44.84
N SER A 820 2.59 8.22 45.32
CA SER A 820 2.78 9.31 46.29
C SER A 820 2.70 8.85 47.76
N ASN A 821 2.69 7.54 48.03
CA ASN A 821 2.60 7.03 49.39
C ASN A 821 3.98 6.87 50.04
N VAL A 822 4.05 7.24 51.30
CA VAL A 822 5.24 7.27 52.14
C VAL A 822 4.88 6.84 53.56
N ALA A 823 5.83 6.18 54.22
CA ALA A 823 5.86 6.06 55.66
C ALA A 823 7.10 6.78 56.21
N LEU A 824 6.95 7.40 57.38
CA LEU A 824 8.05 8.03 58.10
C LEU A 824 8.46 7.12 59.24
N GLN A 825 9.72 6.71 59.27
CA GLN A 825 10.28 5.93 60.39
C GLN A 825 11.16 6.84 61.24
N ALA A 826 10.83 6.99 62.52
CA ALA A 826 11.65 7.74 63.46
C ALA A 826 13.02 7.05 63.61
N THR A 827 14.09 7.82 63.51
CA THR A 827 15.45 7.24 63.57
C THR A 827 15.89 6.88 65.00
N ILE A 828 15.24 7.45 66.01
CA ILE A 828 15.63 7.33 67.41
C ILE A 828 15.30 5.96 68.02
N ASP A 829 14.19 5.36 67.63
CA ASP A 829 13.68 4.07 68.13
C ASP A 829 13.24 3.11 67.01
N SER A 830 13.32 3.54 65.74
CA SER A 830 12.92 2.77 64.56
C SER A 830 11.42 2.47 64.45
N ASP A 831 10.59 3.13 65.23
CA ASP A 831 9.14 3.04 65.09
C ASP A 831 8.63 3.92 63.94
N TYR A 832 7.61 3.42 63.25
CA TYR A 832 6.92 4.17 62.20
C TYR A 832 5.91 5.14 62.82
N VAL A 833 5.81 6.31 62.21
CA VAL A 833 4.81 7.33 62.56
C VAL A 833 3.43 6.80 62.18
N SER A 834 2.56 6.68 63.17
CA SER A 834 1.18 6.21 63.04
C SER A 834 0.21 7.36 63.26
N TYR A 835 -0.83 7.43 62.43
CA TYR A 835 -2.07 8.09 62.79
C TYR A 835 -2.86 7.20 63.77
N ASN A 836 -3.09 7.66 64.99
CA ASN A 836 -3.89 6.91 65.96
C ASN A 836 -5.38 7.37 65.92
N PRO A 837 -6.31 6.57 65.35
CA PRO A 837 -7.72 6.92 65.31
C PRO A 837 -8.41 6.90 66.68
N ASN A 838 -7.79 6.26 67.68
CA ASN A 838 -8.37 6.03 69.00
C ASN A 838 -7.98 7.09 70.04
N ASP A 839 -7.04 7.98 69.73
CA ASP A 839 -6.55 9.01 70.67
C ASP A 839 -6.40 10.39 70.01
N VAL A 840 -7.45 11.21 70.14
CA VAL A 840 -7.57 12.60 69.62
C VAL A 840 -7.05 12.82 68.20
N LYS A 841 -6.88 11.74 67.41
CA LYS A 841 -6.38 11.75 66.03
C LYS A 841 -4.96 12.34 65.88
N ARG A 842 -4.12 12.21 66.90
CA ARG A 842 -2.71 12.66 66.86
C ARG A 842 -1.80 11.65 66.19
N LEU A 843 -0.64 12.14 65.76
CA LEU A 843 0.45 11.31 65.24
C LEU A 843 1.38 10.88 66.38
N GLU A 844 1.83 9.63 66.35
CA GLU A 844 2.73 9.05 67.35
C GLU A 844 3.61 7.94 66.75
N ALA A 845 4.77 7.66 67.35
CA ALA A 845 5.71 6.64 66.89
C ALA A 845 6.14 5.76 68.07
N GLN A 846 5.27 4.84 68.51
CA GLN A 846 5.50 4.06 69.75
C GLN A 846 5.35 2.53 69.63
N TRP A 847 4.93 2.00 68.48
CA TRP A 847 4.65 0.55 68.38
C TRP A 847 4.83 -0.07 66.98
N ALA A 848 4.80 0.71 65.91
CA ALA A 848 4.76 0.16 64.56
C ALA A 848 6.17 -0.13 64.08
N THR A 849 6.52 -1.40 63.93
CA THR A 849 7.83 -1.83 63.39
C THR A 849 7.81 -2.08 61.88
N SER A 850 6.64 -1.96 61.24
CA SER A 850 6.43 -2.04 59.80
C SER A 850 5.24 -1.17 59.38
N PRO A 851 5.21 -0.60 58.16
CA PRO A 851 4.09 0.21 57.70
C PRO A 851 2.80 -0.60 57.49
N GLY A 852 1.70 -0.17 58.09
CA GLY A 852 0.34 -0.57 57.74
C GLY A 852 -0.52 0.63 57.30
N ASP A 853 -1.84 0.49 57.38
CA ASP A 853 -2.79 1.54 56.98
C ASP A 853 -2.65 2.83 57.82
N TRP A 854 -2.24 2.72 59.08
CA TRP A 854 -2.10 3.86 59.99
C TRP A 854 -0.78 4.61 59.80
N GLU A 855 0.23 3.93 59.27
CA GLU A 855 1.57 4.48 59.02
C GLU A 855 1.73 4.99 57.57
N THR A 856 0.71 4.80 56.74
CA THR A 856 0.71 5.23 55.35
C THR A 856 0.20 6.66 55.24
N PHE A 857 1.03 7.53 54.65
CA PHE A 857 0.68 8.88 54.28
C PHE A 857 0.84 9.05 52.77
N SER A 858 -0.01 9.84 52.13
CA SER A 858 0.30 10.39 50.81
C SER A 858 0.94 11.76 51.00
N TRP A 859 1.87 12.16 50.14
CA TRP A 859 2.47 13.49 50.22
C TRP A 859 2.24 14.28 48.93
N MET A 860 2.18 15.61 49.08
CA MET A 860 2.05 16.57 47.99
C MET A 860 3.26 17.50 47.99
N ASP A 861 3.94 17.61 46.85
CA ASP A 861 4.99 18.60 46.62
C ASP A 861 4.35 19.96 46.32
N LEU A 862 4.72 20.98 47.09
CA LEU A 862 4.24 22.35 46.97
C LEU A 862 5.32 23.30 46.41
N GLY A 863 6.45 22.75 45.96
CA GLY A 863 7.55 23.47 45.33
C GLY A 863 8.77 23.66 46.23
N LEU A 864 9.84 24.18 45.64
CA LEU A 864 11.08 24.53 46.35
C LEU A 864 10.83 25.68 47.33
N HIS A 865 11.43 25.59 48.52
CA HIS A 865 11.35 26.64 49.54
C HIS A 865 12.73 27.01 50.12
#